data_AF-A0A6C0EPT5-F1
#
_entry.id   AF-A0A6C0EPT5-F1
#
_cell.length_a   1.000
_cell.length_b   1.000
_cell.length_c   1.000
_cell.angle_alpha   90.00
_cell.angle_beta   90.00
_cell.angle_gamma   90.00
#
_symmetry.space_group_name_H-M   'P 1'
#
loop_
_entity.id
_entity.type
_entity.pdbx_description
1 polymer ?
#
loop_
_entity_poly.entity_id
_entity_poly.type
_entity_poly.pdbx_seq_one_letter_code
_entity_poly.pdbx_strand_id
1 'polypeptide(L)'
;MSETTTNQYQKKPDYFPSAEDCLQSERQKVNTNPRYKFFNQTHFTAGDIDQFEQHRDASNGRICIPEIDMSQNRFSAEDLLGEIDWEKYRDLDAMSVTNTFNYLFNKFKKGIFIKIKNGSLRVFLPFSKKNFTNEWSRRIHIDPKYGNLLGFIRYTQTMEGRRFFPNRVNKFIDSWYSNNCLVRYEFPIGEGDSNNPNMSDMFAVLCAERKLPDMEFFVNRRDFPLLKTDGTEPYSQMYDTNSMKLLSHNYDTYCPILSMVTAKNFADLPIPTGDDWARVCRREGKYFPKTCTRDFEVTPVPWENRKPMAVFRGGSTGCGVTIETNPRLKLAFLSSTKPTDENGQLLLDAGITNWNLRPRKLKGQKYLQTIDIKKLPFGLVERLSPQEQAEYKYVVDVDGHVSAYRLSFELESGACVLLAASKYKLWFAKLIKPYEHFVPIKSDLSDLLDKIKWCKRHDAKCKRIALNAQEFARTYLSKEGILDYLQRLLFAVKRVNGVYLYNSVSLIDLQYKNEYDMTHGVARFVPPSSKTLNDLSLIPQQHRSYGLLQGVEWIVNKVLEESSFTEVATRKRKIFDNGISSIGEYELAGYSLVRKSSKIPSRKTEMVHEIFVTTKVTNELLKQIPNFVYVFGAYWNDSGMHMILEHVQGETFTQYIRGPNFNIEDFSLILIQLALALHVAQRTCGLVHHDLTPWNVIIQRLPEPVKFDYIIDHETVYTVTTQLVPIIIDMGRSHVIYKNNHYGMINMFQMSTIQDIILILTTSIYEVAVKDNISPKAVNILIRIANFLSGTKYRQKPFVATGKNGLGDIRFFFRKAKRYTELISGNKFDLENKTPLDFVEYMLKNIRFPVQRTNRLNNYMSHGNARQVFDYAFCSTDQERALTFASVFHRVKDCDIPEPSNLLLAYYTAQSLEANLTSVYNIMISFLQATGIESDRYVRKYKRIMKRIRKRFAVESKEAPIEYTLEKVPPIVYHAHTFLFPEQIYKMIEMTKDTIVPVDLTPYKEIIEQMFLYSSASTYALTPEIRSYYTKNFSQLLQGNTVRIKTGIADLVTLRNTASLLYSADSRHIAQKLSEEKGDCAVAQKNYEQYDRILQLLK
;
A
#
# COMPACT_ATOMS: atom_id res chain seq x y z
N MET A 1 -22.16 21.53 10.17
CA MET A 1 -21.75 20.47 9.23
C MET A 1 -20.93 19.47 10.03
N SER A 2 -21.18 18.17 9.94
CA SER A 2 -20.28 17.18 10.56
C SER A 2 -18.94 17.21 9.83
N GLU A 3 -17.83 17.29 10.56
CA GLU A 3 -16.50 17.28 9.96
C GLU A 3 -16.12 15.86 9.55
N THR A 4 -16.04 15.60 8.23
CA THR A 4 -15.50 14.34 7.72
C THR A 4 -13.98 14.31 7.86
N THR A 5 -13.38 13.12 7.81
CA THR A 5 -11.90 12.93 7.84
C THR A 5 -11.13 13.69 6.75
N THR A 6 -11.83 14.15 5.71
CA THR A 6 -11.21 14.87 4.58
C THR A 6 -11.74 16.28 4.35
N ASN A 7 -12.62 16.80 5.21
CA ASN A 7 -13.21 18.14 5.04
C ASN A 7 -12.15 19.24 4.91
N GLN A 8 -11.03 19.16 5.63
CA GLN A 8 -9.93 20.13 5.55
C GLN A 8 -9.31 20.28 4.14
N TYR A 9 -9.48 19.28 3.28
CA TYR A 9 -8.98 19.29 1.90
C TYR A 9 -10.01 19.81 0.89
N GLN A 10 -11.28 19.91 1.29
CA GLN A 10 -12.32 20.45 0.45
C GLN A 10 -12.13 21.95 0.26
N LYS A 11 -12.06 22.39 -0.99
CA LYS A 11 -11.79 23.80 -1.35
C LYS A 11 -13.02 24.53 -1.89
N LYS A 12 -14.11 23.80 -2.14
CA LYS A 12 -15.36 24.33 -2.68
C LYS A 12 -16.54 23.69 -1.96
N PRO A 13 -17.64 24.42 -1.75
CA PRO A 13 -18.85 23.83 -1.19
C PRO A 13 -19.45 22.80 -2.16
N ASP A 14 -20.33 21.95 -1.63
CA ASP A 14 -21.02 20.93 -2.44
C ASP A 14 -22.04 21.54 -3.39
N TYR A 15 -22.69 22.62 -2.96
CA TYR A 15 -23.68 23.36 -3.72
C TYR A 15 -23.46 24.88 -3.60
N PHE A 16 -24.13 25.62 -4.49
CA PHE A 16 -24.11 27.07 -4.58
C PHE A 16 -25.54 27.62 -4.50
N PRO A 17 -25.73 28.88 -4.08
CA PRO A 17 -27.05 29.49 -3.94
C PRO A 17 -27.67 29.94 -5.28
N SER A 18 -26.88 29.99 -6.36
CA SER A 18 -27.33 30.40 -7.70
C SER A 18 -26.68 29.57 -8.80
N ALA A 19 -27.28 29.57 -10.00
CA ALA A 19 -26.72 28.91 -11.18
C ALA A 19 -25.44 29.59 -11.65
N GLU A 20 -25.39 30.91 -11.56
CA GLU A 20 -24.25 31.75 -11.93
C GLU A 20 -23.02 31.43 -11.07
N ASP A 21 -23.18 31.40 -9.75
CA ASP A 21 -22.09 31.06 -8.82
C ASP A 21 -21.59 29.63 -9.05
N CYS A 22 -22.52 28.70 -9.26
CA CYS A 22 -22.22 27.31 -9.59
C CYS A 22 -21.36 27.20 -10.86
N LEU A 23 -21.74 27.90 -11.94
CA LEU A 23 -21.02 27.93 -13.20
C LEU A 23 -19.65 28.58 -13.10
N GLN A 24 -19.53 29.67 -12.34
CA GLN A 24 -18.24 30.35 -12.12
C GLN A 24 -17.26 29.42 -11.40
N SER A 25 -17.76 28.66 -10.41
CA SER A 25 -16.96 27.68 -9.69
C SER A 25 -16.41 26.57 -10.61
N GLU A 26 -17.20 26.09 -11.58
CA GLU A 26 -16.79 25.00 -12.49
C GLU A 26 -15.59 25.37 -13.37
N ARG A 27 -15.39 26.67 -13.64
CA ARG A 27 -14.28 27.16 -14.47
C ARG A 27 -12.92 27.06 -13.76
N GLN A 28 -12.91 27.05 -12.42
CA GLN A 28 -11.70 27.00 -11.63
C GLN A 28 -11.29 25.55 -11.34
N LYS A 29 -10.10 25.13 -11.76
CA LYS A 29 -9.55 23.80 -11.40
C LYS A 29 -8.70 23.91 -10.15
N VAL A 30 -9.05 23.16 -9.11
CA VAL A 30 -8.30 23.11 -7.86
C VAL A 30 -7.83 21.68 -7.65
N ASN A 31 -6.54 21.51 -7.36
CA ASN A 31 -6.01 20.21 -7.00
C ASN A 31 -6.32 19.94 -5.52
N THR A 32 -7.12 18.92 -5.23
CA THR A 32 -7.48 18.50 -3.87
C THR A 32 -6.56 17.43 -3.30
N ASN A 33 -5.70 16.82 -4.13
CA ASN A 33 -4.75 15.79 -3.69
C ASN A 33 -3.30 16.27 -3.92
N PRO A 34 -2.55 16.60 -2.86
CA PRO A 34 -1.18 17.11 -3.00
C PRO A 34 -0.22 16.08 -3.62
N ARG A 35 -0.52 14.77 -3.49
CA ARG A 35 0.28 13.68 -4.06
C ARG A 35 0.12 13.57 -5.57
N TYR A 36 -1.02 13.99 -6.14
CA TYR A 36 -1.37 13.76 -7.55
C TYR A 36 -1.88 15.00 -8.28
N LYS A 37 -0.99 15.66 -9.05
CA LYS A 37 -1.23 16.92 -9.79
C LYS A 37 -2.49 17.00 -10.69
N PHE A 38 -3.06 15.87 -11.10
CA PHE A 38 -4.20 15.82 -12.04
C PHE A 38 -5.53 15.45 -11.37
N PHE A 39 -5.58 15.41 -10.04
CA PHE A 39 -6.80 15.19 -9.27
C PHE A 39 -7.47 16.54 -9.01
N ASN A 40 -7.99 17.13 -10.08
CA ASN A 40 -8.64 18.43 -10.04
C ASN A 40 -10.11 18.26 -9.71
N GLN A 41 -10.39 18.23 -8.42
CA GLN A 41 -11.69 17.83 -7.88
C GLN A 41 -12.19 18.82 -6.81
N THR A 42 -13.42 18.66 -6.33
CA THR A 42 -14.01 19.43 -5.22
C THR A 42 -13.68 18.77 -3.89
N HIS A 43 -13.71 17.44 -3.85
CA HIS A 43 -13.39 16.62 -2.69
C HIS A 43 -11.97 16.05 -2.80
N PHE A 44 -11.34 15.78 -1.67
CA PHE A 44 -10.17 14.90 -1.65
C PHE A 44 -10.55 13.55 -2.28
N THR A 45 -9.66 13.02 -3.12
CA THR A 45 -9.85 11.71 -3.73
C THR A 45 -8.59 10.88 -3.53
N ALA A 46 -8.69 9.76 -2.82
CA ALA A 46 -7.57 8.87 -2.58
C ALA A 46 -7.09 8.24 -3.91
N GLY A 47 -5.79 8.37 -4.20
CA GLY A 47 -5.22 7.90 -5.47
C GLY A 47 -4.49 6.55 -5.39
N ASP A 48 -4.26 6.05 -4.17
CA ASP A 48 -3.57 4.82 -3.78
C ASP A 48 -4.16 4.24 -2.48
N ILE A 49 -3.71 3.04 -2.10
CA ILE A 49 -4.17 2.30 -0.92
C ILE A 49 -3.80 3.05 0.37
N ASP A 50 -2.59 3.61 0.46
CA ASP A 50 -2.14 4.34 1.64
C ASP A 50 -3.06 5.52 1.98
N GLN A 51 -3.43 6.33 0.97
CA GLN A 51 -4.37 7.43 1.16
C GLN A 51 -5.78 6.95 1.55
N PHE A 52 -6.18 5.76 1.12
CA PHE A 52 -7.45 5.17 1.54
C PHE A 52 -7.41 4.77 3.01
N GLU A 53 -6.41 3.98 3.41
CA GLU A 53 -6.23 3.53 4.80
C GLU A 53 -6.06 4.71 5.76
N GLN A 54 -5.32 5.76 5.35
CA GLN A 54 -5.12 6.96 6.15
C GLN A 54 -6.42 7.72 6.46
N HIS A 55 -7.38 7.73 5.53
CA HIS A 55 -8.57 8.58 5.61
C HIS A 55 -9.89 7.83 5.85
N ARG A 56 -9.89 6.49 5.85
CA ARG A 56 -11.12 5.69 6.04
C ARG A 56 -11.65 5.62 7.47
N ASP A 57 -10.91 6.12 8.46
CA ASP A 57 -11.26 6.04 9.90
C ASP A 57 -11.51 4.59 10.38
N ALA A 58 -10.47 3.91 10.86
CA ALA A 58 -10.57 2.53 11.37
C ALA A 58 -11.00 2.44 12.85
N SER A 59 -11.85 3.35 13.34
CA SER A 59 -12.34 3.34 14.72
C SER A 59 -13.75 2.75 14.88
N ASN A 60 -14.01 2.10 16.01
CA ASN A 60 -15.33 1.52 16.33
C ASN A 60 -16.39 2.59 16.59
N GLY A 61 -17.58 2.35 16.06
CA GLY A 61 -18.81 3.10 16.39
C GLY A 61 -19.57 2.47 17.56
N ARG A 62 -20.89 2.60 17.56
CA ARG A 62 -21.78 1.77 18.39
C ARG A 62 -21.63 0.30 18.04
N ILE A 63 -21.60 -0.53 19.06
CA ILE A 63 -21.48 -1.99 18.95
C ILE A 63 -22.82 -2.71 19.08
N CYS A 64 -23.87 -2.02 19.52
CA CYS A 64 -25.24 -2.52 19.52
C CYS A 64 -26.08 -1.81 18.46
N ILE A 65 -26.95 -2.57 17.78
CA ILE A 65 -27.86 -2.03 16.77
C ILE A 65 -29.05 -1.40 17.51
N PRO A 66 -29.27 -0.07 17.39
CA PRO A 66 -30.38 0.57 18.06
C PRO A 66 -31.73 0.18 17.43
N GLU A 67 -32.75 0.03 18.27
CA GLU A 67 -34.13 0.00 17.80
C GLU A 67 -34.56 1.40 17.38
N ILE A 68 -35.11 1.51 16.17
CA ILE A 68 -35.62 2.76 15.61
C ILE A 68 -37.06 2.57 15.19
N ASP A 69 -37.93 3.45 15.68
CA ASP A 69 -39.31 3.54 15.23
C ASP A 69 -39.35 3.97 13.76
N MET A 70 -39.91 3.09 12.92
CA MET A 70 -40.08 3.28 11.48
C MET A 70 -41.56 3.47 11.10
N SER A 71 -42.47 3.65 12.07
CA SER A 71 -43.91 3.76 11.82
C SER A 71 -44.29 4.88 10.84
N GLN A 72 -43.55 5.99 10.87
CA GLN A 72 -43.76 7.15 9.99
C GLN A 72 -42.97 7.06 8.66
N ASN A 73 -42.15 6.04 8.46
CA ASN A 73 -41.36 5.87 7.25
C ASN A 73 -42.26 5.35 6.10
N ARG A 74 -42.25 6.05 4.95
CA ARG A 74 -43.08 5.73 3.77
C ARG A 74 -42.81 4.34 3.16
N PHE A 75 -41.66 3.74 3.48
CA PHE A 75 -41.22 2.43 2.98
C PHE A 75 -41.22 1.37 4.08
N SER A 76 -41.91 1.62 5.20
CA SER A 76 -41.99 0.67 6.33
C SER A 76 -42.59 -0.68 5.95
N ALA A 77 -43.57 -0.70 5.03
CA ALA A 77 -44.20 -1.91 4.53
C ALA A 77 -43.38 -2.67 3.47
N GLU A 78 -42.34 -2.05 2.91
CA GLU A 78 -41.52 -2.68 1.87
C GLU A 78 -40.51 -3.66 2.48
N ASP A 79 -40.50 -4.89 1.96
CA ASP A 79 -39.50 -5.90 2.34
C ASP A 79 -38.23 -5.75 1.49
N LEU A 80 -37.31 -4.91 1.97
CA LEU A 80 -35.98 -4.78 1.39
C LEU A 80 -35.02 -5.90 1.83
N LEU A 81 -35.35 -6.70 2.86
CA LEU A 81 -34.42 -7.69 3.42
C LEU A 81 -34.16 -8.83 2.43
N GLY A 82 -35.21 -9.35 1.79
CA GLY A 82 -35.08 -10.43 0.79
C GLY A 82 -34.22 -10.07 -0.42
N GLU A 83 -33.99 -8.77 -0.67
CA GLU A 83 -33.13 -8.28 -1.77
C GLU A 83 -31.66 -8.15 -1.37
N ILE A 84 -31.40 -7.97 -0.07
CA ILE A 84 -30.08 -7.72 0.50
C ILE A 84 -29.45 -9.02 1.01
N ASP A 85 -30.28 -10.02 1.32
CA ASP A 85 -29.89 -11.26 1.96
C ASP A 85 -29.09 -12.21 1.04
N TRP A 86 -27.88 -11.77 0.70
CA TRP A 86 -26.86 -12.52 -0.01
C TRP A 86 -25.78 -12.95 0.98
N GLU A 87 -25.38 -14.23 0.93
CA GLU A 87 -24.42 -14.84 1.86
C GLU A 87 -23.15 -13.99 2.06
N LYS A 88 -22.63 -13.37 0.99
CA LYS A 88 -21.41 -12.56 1.05
C LYS A 88 -21.58 -11.17 1.69
N TYR A 89 -22.80 -10.78 2.05
CA TYR A 89 -23.15 -9.55 2.79
C TYR A 89 -23.50 -9.82 4.27
N ARG A 90 -23.48 -11.07 4.73
CA ARG A 90 -23.79 -11.42 6.13
C ARG A 90 -22.56 -11.35 7.03
N ASP A 91 -22.77 -10.98 8.29
CA ASP A 91 -21.77 -11.02 9.37
C ASP A 91 -20.42 -10.37 8.97
N LEU A 92 -20.50 -9.15 8.46
CA LEU A 92 -19.35 -8.46 7.88
C LEU A 92 -18.42 -7.89 8.95
N ASP A 93 -17.14 -7.91 8.59
CA ASP A 93 -16.02 -7.42 9.38
C ASP A 93 -15.25 -6.29 8.66
N ALA A 94 -14.21 -5.81 9.32
CA ALA A 94 -13.31 -4.79 8.78
C ALA A 94 -12.60 -5.22 7.47
N MET A 95 -12.38 -6.51 7.22
CA MET A 95 -11.78 -6.96 5.96
C MET A 95 -12.75 -6.87 4.81
N SER A 96 -14.04 -7.08 5.05
CA SER A 96 -15.08 -6.93 4.03
C SER A 96 -15.01 -5.54 3.38
N VAL A 97 -14.61 -4.52 4.17
CA VAL A 97 -14.31 -3.15 3.67
C VAL A 97 -13.07 -3.14 2.77
N THR A 98 -11.95 -3.72 3.20
CA THR A 98 -10.72 -3.81 2.41
C THR A 98 -10.91 -4.64 1.13
N ASN A 99 -11.66 -5.74 1.18
CA ASN A 99 -12.03 -6.59 0.05
C ASN A 99 -12.81 -5.80 -1.00
N THR A 100 -13.87 -5.10 -0.58
CA THR A 100 -14.68 -4.28 -1.49
C THR A 100 -13.88 -3.10 -2.04
N PHE A 101 -13.06 -2.43 -1.23
CA PHE A 101 -12.15 -1.40 -1.71
C PHE A 101 -11.21 -1.96 -2.78
N ASN A 102 -10.51 -3.06 -2.51
CA ASN A 102 -9.59 -3.68 -3.46
C ASN A 102 -10.31 -4.09 -4.74
N TYR A 103 -11.51 -4.65 -4.65
CA TYR A 103 -12.36 -4.98 -5.79
C TYR A 103 -12.67 -3.74 -6.65
N LEU A 104 -13.23 -2.68 -6.06
CA LEU A 104 -13.62 -1.45 -6.76
C LEU A 104 -12.41 -0.69 -7.31
N PHE A 105 -11.37 -0.54 -6.49
CA PHE A 105 -10.17 0.22 -6.80
C PHE A 105 -9.33 -0.43 -7.91
N ASN A 106 -9.18 -1.75 -7.88
CA ASN A 106 -8.35 -2.47 -8.84
C ASN A 106 -9.10 -2.91 -10.11
N LYS A 107 -10.40 -3.24 -10.04
CA LYS A 107 -11.19 -3.66 -11.24
C LYS A 107 -11.95 -2.53 -11.91
N PHE A 108 -12.50 -1.58 -11.15
CA PHE A 108 -13.37 -0.51 -11.67
C PHE A 108 -12.78 0.89 -11.54
N LYS A 109 -11.55 0.97 -11.03
CA LYS A 109 -10.73 2.17 -10.84
C LYS A 109 -11.20 3.10 -9.74
N LYS A 110 -12.50 3.29 -9.52
CA LYS A 110 -13.04 4.36 -8.70
C LYS A 110 -14.34 4.00 -8.00
N GLY A 111 -14.59 4.66 -6.87
CA GLY A 111 -15.78 4.51 -6.02
C GLY A 111 -15.79 5.60 -4.93
N ILE A 112 -16.71 5.50 -3.98
CA ILE A 112 -16.76 6.33 -2.77
C ILE A 112 -16.92 5.40 -1.58
N PHE A 113 -16.11 5.58 -0.54
CA PHE A 113 -16.31 4.91 0.74
C PHE A 113 -17.03 5.86 1.69
N ILE A 114 -18.04 5.32 2.39
CA ILE A 114 -18.86 6.07 3.33
C ILE A 114 -18.83 5.36 4.68
N LYS A 115 -18.63 6.15 5.74
CA LYS A 115 -18.78 5.72 7.13
C LYS A 115 -19.73 6.67 7.84
N ILE A 116 -20.81 6.10 8.38
CA ILE A 116 -21.72 6.76 9.31
C ILE A 116 -21.33 6.28 10.71
N LYS A 117 -21.06 7.23 11.60
CA LYS A 117 -20.66 6.94 12.98
C LYS A 117 -21.27 7.95 13.94
N ASN A 118 -21.88 7.47 15.02
CA ASN A 118 -22.59 8.26 16.01
C ASN A 118 -23.63 9.21 15.37
N GLY A 119 -24.38 8.71 14.38
CA GLY A 119 -25.41 9.49 13.67
C GLY A 119 -24.87 10.61 12.77
N SER A 120 -23.55 10.68 12.53
CA SER A 120 -22.93 11.69 11.66
C SER A 120 -22.22 11.05 10.47
N LEU A 121 -22.19 11.78 9.35
CA LEU A 121 -21.35 11.44 8.21
C LEU A 121 -19.89 11.67 8.60
N ARG A 122 -19.21 10.59 8.99
CA ARG A 122 -17.84 10.63 9.52
C ARG A 122 -16.80 10.54 8.42
N VAL A 123 -17.07 9.75 7.37
CA VAL A 123 -16.20 9.63 6.21
C VAL A 123 -17.02 9.74 4.94
N PHE A 124 -16.60 10.63 4.05
CA PHE A 124 -16.99 10.65 2.65
C PHE A 124 -15.71 10.68 1.83
N LEU A 125 -15.27 9.51 1.35
CA LEU A 125 -13.95 9.35 0.73
C LEU A 125 -14.08 8.80 -0.69
N PRO A 126 -14.16 9.68 -1.70
CA PRO A 126 -13.96 9.28 -3.08
C PRO A 126 -12.55 8.69 -3.27
N PHE A 127 -12.43 7.68 -4.13
CA PHE A 127 -11.14 7.13 -4.53
C PHE A 127 -11.08 6.90 -6.04
N SER A 128 -9.87 6.99 -6.60
CA SER A 128 -9.61 6.72 -8.00
C SER A 128 -8.17 6.28 -8.22
N LYS A 129 -7.95 5.02 -8.63
CA LYS A 129 -6.60 4.45 -8.82
C LYS A 129 -5.81 5.24 -9.86
N LYS A 130 -4.72 5.88 -9.43
CA LYS A 130 -3.88 6.70 -10.32
C LYS A 130 -3.24 5.87 -11.43
N ASN A 131 -2.78 4.66 -11.08
CA ASN A 131 -2.07 3.73 -11.96
C ASN A 131 -2.93 2.52 -12.27
N PHE A 132 -4.10 2.76 -12.86
CA PHE A 132 -5.03 1.69 -13.19
C PHE A 132 -4.43 0.74 -14.25
N THR A 133 -4.66 -0.56 -14.08
CA THR A 133 -4.31 -1.59 -15.06
C THR A 133 -5.49 -2.55 -15.15
N ASN A 134 -5.98 -2.82 -16.36
CA ASN A 134 -7.11 -3.70 -16.62
C ASN A 134 -6.68 -5.12 -17.02
N GLU A 135 -7.63 -6.05 -16.99
CA GLU A 135 -7.44 -7.49 -17.23
C GLU A 135 -7.99 -7.94 -18.60
N TRP A 136 -8.39 -6.98 -19.43
CA TRP A 136 -9.08 -7.22 -20.71
C TRP A 136 -8.39 -6.61 -21.93
N SER A 137 -7.29 -5.90 -21.77
CA SER A 137 -6.55 -5.22 -22.85
C SER A 137 -6.21 -6.11 -24.04
N ARG A 138 -5.83 -7.37 -23.78
CA ARG A 138 -5.54 -8.38 -24.83
C ARG A 138 -6.72 -8.71 -25.75
N ARG A 139 -7.95 -8.33 -25.37
CA ARG A 139 -9.19 -8.55 -26.13
C ARG A 139 -9.60 -7.33 -26.96
N ILE A 140 -8.79 -6.28 -26.95
CA ILE A 140 -9.05 -5.05 -27.70
C ILE A 140 -8.32 -5.13 -29.03
N HIS A 141 -9.10 -5.19 -30.11
CA HIS A 141 -8.58 -5.18 -31.47
C HIS A 141 -9.16 -4.02 -32.26
N ILE A 142 -8.36 -3.49 -33.18
CA ILE A 142 -8.77 -2.41 -34.08
C ILE A 142 -9.02 -3.03 -35.45
N ASP A 143 -10.14 -2.65 -36.06
CA ASP A 143 -10.49 -3.07 -37.41
C ASP A 143 -9.40 -2.59 -38.41
N PRO A 144 -8.83 -3.48 -39.24
CA PRO A 144 -7.79 -3.15 -40.20
C PRO A 144 -8.10 -1.95 -41.11
N LYS A 145 -9.38 -1.66 -41.38
CA LYS A 145 -9.78 -0.51 -42.21
C LYS A 145 -9.34 0.85 -41.63
N TYR A 146 -9.07 0.92 -40.33
CA TYR A 146 -8.54 2.12 -39.68
C TYR A 146 -7.01 2.16 -39.62
N GLY A 147 -6.32 1.11 -40.06
CA GLY A 147 -4.87 0.93 -40.02
C GLY A 147 -4.33 0.63 -38.61
N ASN A 148 -4.58 1.52 -37.65
CA ASN A 148 -4.14 1.37 -36.27
C ASN A 148 -5.06 2.08 -35.26
N LEU A 149 -4.74 1.94 -33.97
CA LEU A 149 -5.48 2.57 -32.87
C LEU A 149 -5.67 4.09 -33.06
N LEU A 150 -4.61 4.81 -33.41
CA LEU A 150 -4.69 6.26 -33.61
C LEU A 150 -5.58 6.61 -34.81
N GLY A 151 -5.56 5.79 -35.86
CA GLY A 151 -6.46 5.92 -37.01
C GLY A 151 -7.93 5.79 -36.62
N PHE A 152 -8.27 4.79 -35.79
CA PHE A 152 -9.63 4.61 -35.28
C PHE A 152 -10.08 5.78 -34.39
N ILE A 153 -9.23 6.20 -33.44
CA ILE A 153 -9.56 7.33 -32.56
C ILE A 153 -9.71 8.63 -33.36
N ARG A 154 -8.82 8.88 -34.34
CA ARG A 154 -8.94 10.01 -35.26
C ARG A 154 -10.28 9.99 -35.98
N TYR A 155 -10.68 8.84 -36.52
CA TYR A 155 -12.00 8.68 -37.15
C TYR A 155 -13.13 9.06 -36.19
N THR A 156 -13.17 8.52 -34.96
CA THR A 156 -14.22 8.86 -33.99
C THR A 156 -14.26 10.35 -33.64
N GLN A 157 -13.11 10.99 -33.45
CA GLN A 157 -13.05 12.43 -33.09
C GLN A 157 -13.45 13.32 -34.25
N THR A 158 -12.99 13.03 -35.47
CA THR A 158 -13.38 13.77 -36.67
C THR A 158 -14.89 13.69 -36.90
N MET A 159 -15.49 12.51 -36.68
CA MET A 159 -16.95 12.33 -36.81
C MET A 159 -17.75 13.06 -35.72
N GLU A 160 -17.17 13.29 -34.53
CA GLU A 160 -17.76 14.15 -33.48
C GLU A 160 -17.53 15.65 -33.73
N GLY A 161 -16.88 16.05 -34.83
CA GLY A 161 -16.49 17.44 -35.08
C GLY A 161 -15.35 17.93 -34.17
N ARG A 162 -14.58 17.02 -33.55
CA ARG A 162 -13.46 17.35 -32.66
C ARG A 162 -12.12 17.25 -33.39
N ARG A 163 -11.21 18.18 -33.08
CA ARG A 163 -9.82 18.12 -33.54
C ARG A 163 -9.09 16.92 -32.93
N PHE A 164 -8.43 16.14 -33.77
CA PHE A 164 -7.64 14.99 -33.34
C PHE A 164 -6.30 15.44 -32.74
N PHE A 165 -6.03 15.01 -31.50
CA PHE A 165 -4.76 15.26 -30.81
C PHE A 165 -4.12 13.93 -30.40
N PRO A 166 -3.13 13.41 -31.15
CA PRO A 166 -2.53 12.09 -30.88
C PRO A 166 -1.87 12.02 -29.50
N ASN A 167 -1.34 13.15 -28.99
CA ASN A 167 -0.73 13.22 -27.66
C ASN A 167 -1.74 13.16 -26.51
N ARG A 168 -3.05 13.28 -26.81
CA ARG A 168 -4.14 13.10 -25.83
C ARG A 168 -4.76 11.70 -25.85
N VAL A 169 -4.16 10.77 -26.60
CA VAL A 169 -4.56 9.36 -26.66
C VAL A 169 -3.58 8.52 -25.87
N ASN A 170 -4.08 7.79 -24.89
CA ASN A 170 -3.33 6.81 -24.15
C ASN A 170 -3.09 5.58 -25.02
N LYS A 171 -1.84 5.37 -25.42
CA LYS A 171 -1.45 4.25 -26.30
C LYS A 171 -1.36 2.92 -25.53
N PHE A 172 -1.42 2.95 -24.21
CA PHE A 172 -1.32 1.77 -23.33
C PHE A 172 -2.72 1.28 -22.98
N ILE A 173 -3.24 0.35 -23.79
CA ILE A 173 -4.60 -0.18 -23.66
C ILE A 173 -4.81 -0.85 -22.29
N ASP A 174 -3.78 -1.45 -21.70
CA ASP A 174 -3.79 -2.00 -20.34
C ASP A 174 -4.09 -0.96 -19.27
N SER A 175 -3.84 0.32 -19.51
CA SER A 175 -4.19 1.40 -18.56
C SER A 175 -5.54 2.06 -18.83
N TRP A 176 -6.28 1.60 -19.83
CA TRP A 176 -7.64 2.06 -20.10
C TRP A 176 -8.59 1.51 -19.04
N TYR A 177 -9.70 2.20 -18.82
CA TYR A 177 -10.79 1.72 -17.98
C TYR A 177 -12.09 1.71 -18.75
N SER A 178 -13.02 0.85 -18.36
CA SER A 178 -14.30 0.69 -19.02
C SER A 178 -15.46 1.13 -18.14
N ASN A 179 -16.61 1.33 -18.79
CA ASN A 179 -17.93 1.45 -18.17
C ASN A 179 -18.82 0.47 -18.94
N ASN A 180 -18.74 -0.80 -18.55
CA ASN A 180 -19.22 -1.95 -19.32
C ASN A 180 -18.65 -2.00 -20.75
N CYS A 181 -19.46 -1.75 -21.78
CA CYS A 181 -19.03 -1.78 -23.19
C CYS A 181 -18.15 -0.59 -23.61
N LEU A 182 -18.20 0.54 -22.89
CA LEU A 182 -17.46 1.74 -23.27
C LEU A 182 -16.03 1.69 -22.74
N VAL A 183 -15.06 2.11 -23.55
CA VAL A 183 -13.67 2.25 -23.11
C VAL A 183 -13.21 3.71 -23.11
N ARG A 184 -12.35 4.05 -22.15
CA ARG A 184 -11.80 5.41 -21.94
C ARG A 184 -10.30 5.39 -22.20
N TYR A 185 -9.86 6.24 -23.12
CA TYR A 185 -8.52 6.26 -23.69
C TYR A 185 -7.77 7.58 -23.47
N GLU A 186 -8.33 8.53 -22.72
CA GLU A 186 -7.79 9.89 -22.63
C GLU A 186 -6.44 9.96 -21.90
N PHE A 187 -5.55 10.85 -22.36
CA PHE A 187 -4.25 11.11 -21.75
C PHE A 187 -3.93 12.63 -21.63
N PRO A 188 -3.37 13.11 -20.50
CA PRO A 188 -3.34 12.43 -19.22
C PRO A 188 -4.77 12.16 -18.72
N ILE A 189 -4.94 11.11 -17.92
CA ILE A 189 -6.24 10.81 -17.31
C ILE A 189 -6.61 11.97 -16.38
N GLY A 190 -7.71 12.65 -16.70
CA GLY A 190 -8.35 13.60 -15.80
C GLY A 190 -9.37 12.87 -14.93
N GLU A 191 -9.28 13.07 -13.62
CA GLU A 191 -10.36 12.72 -12.69
C GLU A 191 -11.29 13.92 -12.50
N GLY A 192 -12.58 13.68 -12.32
CA GLY A 192 -13.58 14.72 -12.09
C GLY A 192 -14.64 14.25 -11.11
N ASP A 193 -15.49 15.18 -10.66
CA ASP A 193 -16.44 14.99 -9.56
C ASP A 193 -17.86 14.68 -9.99
N SER A 194 -18.04 13.93 -11.07
CA SER A 194 -19.38 13.47 -11.42
C SER A 194 -20.04 12.83 -10.19
N ASN A 195 -21.17 13.43 -9.78
CA ASN A 195 -22.03 13.10 -8.64
C ASN A 195 -21.43 13.18 -7.22
N ASN A 196 -20.13 13.50 -7.04
CA ASN A 196 -19.57 13.55 -5.68
C ASN A 196 -20.27 14.60 -4.80
N PRO A 197 -20.48 15.86 -5.25
CA PRO A 197 -21.13 16.87 -4.42
C PRO A 197 -22.59 16.52 -4.09
N ASN A 198 -23.33 15.97 -5.05
CA ASN A 198 -24.70 15.52 -4.82
C ASN A 198 -24.75 14.42 -3.76
N MET A 199 -23.87 13.43 -3.86
CA MET A 199 -23.83 12.31 -2.91
C MET A 199 -23.40 12.78 -1.51
N SER A 200 -22.40 13.66 -1.43
CA SER A 200 -21.92 14.23 -0.16
C SER A 200 -23.04 14.96 0.59
N ASP A 201 -23.71 15.91 -0.08
CA ASP A 201 -24.83 16.65 0.51
C ASP A 201 -26.00 15.72 0.86
N MET A 202 -26.36 14.77 -0.01
CA MET A 202 -27.44 13.80 0.25
C MET A 202 -27.20 12.98 1.52
N PHE A 203 -26.01 12.42 1.70
CA PHE A 203 -25.69 11.66 2.91
C PHE A 203 -25.50 12.55 4.14
N ALA A 204 -25.01 13.78 3.98
CA ALA A 204 -24.91 14.74 5.08
C ALA A 204 -26.31 15.14 5.60
N VAL A 205 -27.24 15.44 4.70
CA VAL A 205 -28.64 15.75 5.04
C VAL A 205 -29.33 14.52 5.63
N LEU A 206 -29.11 13.32 5.07
CA LEU A 206 -29.65 12.09 5.64
C LEU A 206 -29.22 11.88 7.10
N CYS A 207 -27.93 12.06 7.41
CA CYS A 207 -27.45 11.94 8.79
C CYS A 207 -28.00 13.03 9.71
N ALA A 208 -28.24 14.25 9.19
CA ALA A 208 -28.77 15.35 9.98
C ALA A 208 -30.28 15.20 10.28
N GLU A 209 -31.05 14.67 9.34
CA GLU A 209 -32.52 14.63 9.40
C GLU A 209 -33.10 13.25 9.76
N ARG A 210 -32.29 12.18 9.71
CA ARG A 210 -32.72 10.81 10.06
C ARG A 210 -31.80 10.19 11.09
N LYS A 211 -32.38 9.42 12.01
CA LYS A 211 -31.61 8.54 12.89
C LYS A 211 -31.13 7.35 12.05
N LEU A 212 -29.83 7.06 12.10
CA LEU A 212 -29.17 6.00 11.32
C LEU A 212 -28.28 5.16 12.23
N PRO A 213 -28.05 3.87 11.90
CA PRO A 213 -27.09 3.05 12.61
C PRO A 213 -25.67 3.38 12.15
N ASP A 214 -24.70 3.01 12.98
CA ASP A 214 -23.29 3.06 12.60
C ASP A 214 -22.99 1.98 11.56
N MET A 215 -22.46 2.38 10.41
CA MET A 215 -22.24 1.47 9.30
C MET A 215 -21.23 1.99 8.28
N GLU A 216 -20.74 1.07 7.47
CA GLU A 216 -19.80 1.30 6.39
C GLU A 216 -20.33 0.65 5.12
N PHE A 217 -20.17 1.34 4.00
CA PHE A 217 -20.58 0.87 2.67
C PHE A 217 -19.86 1.66 1.57
N PHE A 218 -19.95 1.15 0.35
CA PHE A 218 -19.39 1.80 -0.83
C PHE A 218 -20.47 2.31 -1.76
N VAL A 219 -20.23 3.45 -2.40
CA VAL A 219 -21.07 3.95 -3.49
C VAL A 219 -20.33 3.80 -4.82
N ASN A 220 -20.96 3.12 -5.75
CA ASN A 220 -20.52 3.00 -7.13
C ASN A 220 -20.62 4.35 -7.84
N ARG A 221 -19.53 4.74 -8.53
CA ARG A 221 -19.47 5.98 -9.34
C ARG A 221 -19.72 5.74 -10.84
N ARG A 222 -20.02 4.51 -11.24
CA ARG A 222 -20.26 4.08 -12.61
C ARG A 222 -21.75 3.98 -12.88
N ASP A 223 -22.12 3.98 -14.15
CA ASP A 223 -23.53 3.84 -14.55
C ASP A 223 -24.03 2.40 -14.36
N PHE A 224 -23.16 1.42 -14.64
CA PHE A 224 -23.51 0.00 -14.56
C PHE A 224 -23.25 -0.55 -13.16
N PRO A 225 -24.09 -1.49 -12.68
CA PRO A 225 -23.81 -2.24 -11.46
C PRO A 225 -22.53 -3.09 -11.63
N LEU A 226 -21.86 -3.36 -10.51
CA LEU A 226 -20.47 -3.82 -10.50
C LEU A 226 -20.27 -5.22 -9.93
N LEU A 227 -21.19 -5.77 -9.14
CA LEU A 227 -20.98 -7.06 -8.48
C LEU A 227 -22.15 -8.00 -8.76
N LYS A 228 -21.85 -9.19 -9.29
CA LYS A 228 -22.86 -10.23 -9.53
C LYS A 228 -22.88 -11.25 -8.40
N THR A 229 -24.07 -11.73 -8.08
CA THR A 229 -24.28 -12.74 -7.03
C THR A 229 -23.74 -14.13 -7.40
N ASP A 230 -23.51 -14.40 -8.70
CA ASP A 230 -23.02 -15.69 -9.23
C ASP A 230 -21.47 -15.78 -9.37
N GLY A 231 -20.75 -14.74 -8.93
CA GLY A 231 -19.29 -14.65 -8.99
C GLY A 231 -18.72 -14.51 -10.41
N THR A 232 -19.52 -14.09 -11.40
CA THR A 232 -19.05 -13.79 -12.75
C THR A 232 -18.69 -12.30 -12.95
N GLU A 233 -17.89 -12.01 -13.98
CA GLU A 233 -17.54 -10.64 -14.37
C GLU A 233 -18.81 -9.84 -14.74
N PRO A 234 -18.98 -8.61 -14.21
CA PRO A 234 -20.16 -7.79 -14.47
C PRO A 234 -20.16 -7.22 -15.89
N TYR A 235 -18.97 -6.93 -16.45
CA TYR A 235 -18.79 -6.28 -17.75
C TYR A 235 -18.64 -7.33 -18.85
N SER A 236 -19.68 -8.13 -19.07
CA SER A 236 -19.68 -9.25 -20.03
C SER A 236 -19.31 -8.83 -21.46
N GLN A 237 -19.54 -7.57 -21.82
CA GLN A 237 -19.13 -6.98 -23.10
C GLN A 237 -17.61 -7.02 -23.32
N MET A 238 -16.83 -6.82 -22.25
CA MET A 238 -15.36 -6.81 -22.30
C MET A 238 -14.75 -8.22 -22.39
N TYR A 239 -15.48 -9.23 -21.91
CA TYR A 239 -15.02 -10.62 -21.84
C TYR A 239 -15.65 -11.54 -22.88
N ASP A 240 -16.55 -11.01 -23.72
CA ASP A 240 -17.28 -11.75 -24.75
C ASP A 240 -18.17 -12.91 -24.26
N THR A 241 -18.42 -13.01 -22.95
CA THR A 241 -19.27 -14.03 -22.35
C THR A 241 -19.96 -13.53 -21.09
N ASN A 242 -21.11 -14.10 -20.75
CA ASN A 242 -21.79 -13.83 -19.48
C ASN A 242 -21.32 -14.75 -18.35
N SER A 243 -20.57 -15.81 -18.66
CA SER A 243 -20.17 -16.86 -17.72
C SER A 243 -18.71 -16.77 -17.27
N MET A 244 -17.97 -15.72 -17.67
CA MET A 244 -16.59 -15.52 -17.24
C MET A 244 -16.57 -15.35 -15.72
N LYS A 245 -15.97 -16.28 -14.99
CA LYS A 245 -15.75 -16.13 -13.55
C LYS A 245 -14.82 -14.94 -13.29
N LEU A 246 -15.00 -14.29 -12.14
CA LEU A 246 -14.13 -13.20 -11.72
C LEU A 246 -12.66 -13.63 -11.80
N LEU A 247 -11.86 -12.91 -12.59
CA LEU A 247 -10.44 -13.26 -12.80
C LEU A 247 -9.57 -12.95 -11.57
N SER A 248 -10.01 -12.02 -10.74
CA SER A 248 -9.33 -11.51 -9.57
C SER A 248 -10.34 -10.89 -8.61
N HIS A 249 -9.93 -10.73 -7.35
CA HIS A 249 -10.72 -10.10 -6.30
C HIS A 249 -12.08 -10.79 -6.07
N ASN A 250 -12.10 -12.13 -6.19
CA ASN A 250 -13.22 -12.96 -5.74
C ASN A 250 -13.02 -13.29 -4.26
N TYR A 251 -13.74 -12.61 -3.39
CA TYR A 251 -13.63 -12.73 -1.94
C TYR A 251 -14.85 -13.43 -1.36
N ASP A 252 -14.71 -13.98 -0.15
CA ASP A 252 -15.80 -14.65 0.55
C ASP A 252 -16.86 -13.66 1.03
N THR A 253 -16.44 -12.46 1.44
CA THR A 253 -17.31 -11.38 1.90
C THR A 253 -16.99 -10.05 1.21
N TYR A 254 -18.02 -9.21 1.08
CA TYR A 254 -17.93 -7.86 0.54
C TYR A 254 -18.73 -6.89 1.42
N CYS A 255 -18.15 -5.75 1.75
CA CYS A 255 -18.91 -4.59 2.21
C CYS A 255 -19.92 -4.16 1.12
N PRO A 256 -21.17 -3.75 1.46
CA PRO A 256 -22.20 -3.48 0.47
C PRO A 256 -21.82 -2.39 -0.53
N ILE A 257 -22.26 -2.60 -1.78
CA ILE A 257 -22.07 -1.65 -2.86
C ILE A 257 -23.43 -1.07 -3.22
N LEU A 258 -23.59 0.23 -2.99
CA LEU A 258 -24.77 0.99 -3.36
C LEU A 258 -24.55 1.61 -4.74
N SER A 259 -25.50 1.43 -5.65
CA SER A 259 -25.41 1.87 -7.05
C SER A 259 -26.68 2.61 -7.45
N MET A 260 -26.55 3.60 -8.34
CA MET A 260 -27.72 4.33 -8.88
C MET A 260 -28.68 3.41 -9.66
N VAL A 261 -28.18 2.26 -10.13
CA VAL A 261 -28.92 1.26 -10.89
C VAL A 261 -28.50 -0.13 -10.44
N THR A 262 -29.47 -1.04 -10.37
CA THR A 262 -29.22 -2.48 -10.22
C THR A 262 -29.83 -3.27 -11.39
N ALA A 263 -29.63 -4.59 -11.41
CA ALA A 263 -30.23 -5.51 -12.36
C ALA A 263 -30.38 -6.90 -11.74
N LYS A 264 -31.15 -7.79 -12.38
CA LYS A 264 -31.25 -9.19 -11.93
C LYS A 264 -29.86 -9.83 -11.84
N ASN A 265 -29.60 -10.58 -10.77
CA ASN A 265 -28.34 -11.25 -10.44
C ASN A 265 -27.16 -10.30 -10.10
N PHE A 266 -27.44 -9.04 -9.77
CA PHE A 266 -26.45 -8.13 -9.17
C PHE A 266 -26.68 -7.98 -7.67
N ALA A 267 -25.60 -7.89 -6.92
CA ALA A 267 -25.60 -7.63 -5.48
C ALA A 267 -25.65 -6.12 -5.17
N ASP A 268 -25.44 -5.26 -6.18
CA ASP A 268 -25.54 -3.82 -6.03
C ASP A 268 -26.93 -3.39 -5.54
N LEU A 269 -26.96 -2.59 -4.47
CA LEU A 269 -28.19 -2.09 -3.85
C LEU A 269 -28.59 -0.75 -4.48
N PRO A 270 -29.81 -0.60 -5.02
CA PRO A 270 -30.19 0.60 -5.75
C PRO A 270 -30.39 1.79 -4.81
N ILE A 271 -29.79 2.94 -5.14
CA ILE A 271 -29.95 4.21 -4.41
C ILE A 271 -30.46 5.35 -5.30
N PRO A 272 -30.99 6.42 -4.71
CA PRO A 272 -31.29 7.66 -5.41
C PRO A 272 -30.10 8.18 -6.21
N THR A 273 -30.39 8.68 -7.41
CA THR A 273 -29.37 9.17 -8.32
C THR A 273 -28.95 10.59 -7.94
N GLY A 274 -27.79 11.04 -8.44
CA GLY A 274 -27.38 12.44 -8.28
C GLY A 274 -28.37 13.42 -8.91
N ASP A 275 -29.06 13.00 -9.98
CA ASP A 275 -30.09 13.80 -10.65
C ASP A 275 -31.37 13.88 -9.79
N ASP A 276 -31.75 12.80 -9.09
CA ASP A 276 -32.88 12.80 -8.15
C ASP A 276 -32.65 13.81 -7.03
N TRP A 277 -31.44 13.80 -6.45
CA TRP A 277 -31.07 14.72 -5.37
C TRP A 277 -31.00 16.17 -5.87
N ALA A 278 -30.36 16.40 -7.02
CA ALA A 278 -30.28 17.73 -7.63
C ALA A 278 -31.67 18.32 -7.89
N ARG A 279 -32.62 17.51 -8.38
CA ARG A 279 -34.00 17.94 -8.65
C ARG A 279 -34.71 18.41 -7.38
N VAL A 280 -34.69 17.63 -6.31
CA VAL A 280 -35.43 17.99 -5.09
C VAL A 280 -34.81 19.18 -4.37
N CYS A 281 -33.47 19.28 -4.39
CA CYS A 281 -32.74 20.39 -3.77
C CYS A 281 -32.79 21.69 -4.59
N ARG A 282 -33.12 21.62 -5.89
CA ARG A 282 -33.32 22.80 -6.74
C ARG A 282 -34.41 23.72 -6.18
N ARG A 283 -35.48 23.13 -5.64
CA ARG A 283 -36.61 23.81 -5.00
C ARG A 283 -36.22 24.54 -3.72
N GLU A 284 -35.10 24.15 -3.11
CA GLU A 284 -34.51 24.78 -1.93
C GLU A 284 -33.42 25.82 -2.30
N GLY A 285 -33.25 26.13 -3.59
CA GLY A 285 -32.23 27.08 -4.06
C GLY A 285 -30.80 26.52 -4.03
N LYS A 286 -30.62 25.18 -4.05
CA LYS A 286 -29.29 24.56 -4.11
C LYS A 286 -28.92 24.15 -5.54
N TYR A 287 -27.74 24.58 -5.98
CA TYR A 287 -27.22 24.35 -7.33
C TYR A 287 -25.90 23.56 -7.26
N PHE A 288 -25.87 22.37 -7.88
CA PHE A 288 -24.71 21.48 -7.84
C PHE A 288 -23.85 21.55 -9.11
N PRO A 289 -22.52 21.41 -9.01
CA PRO A 289 -21.65 21.25 -10.18
C PRO A 289 -22.14 20.14 -11.13
N LYS A 290 -21.90 20.31 -12.44
CA LYS A 290 -22.37 19.48 -13.57
C LYS A 290 -23.88 19.51 -13.85
N THR A 291 -24.68 19.97 -12.90
CA THR A 291 -26.13 20.17 -13.04
C THR A 291 -26.56 21.62 -12.82
N CYS A 292 -25.62 22.58 -12.72
CA CYS A 292 -25.88 24.00 -12.45
C CYS A 292 -27.04 24.59 -13.29
N THR A 293 -27.00 24.35 -14.60
CA THR A 293 -27.98 24.88 -15.57
C THR A 293 -29.03 23.86 -15.99
N ARG A 294 -29.01 22.66 -15.41
CA ARG A 294 -30.05 21.68 -15.72
C ARG A 294 -31.32 22.14 -15.04
N ASP A 295 -32.35 22.35 -15.86
CA ASP A 295 -33.68 22.63 -15.38
C ASP A 295 -34.37 21.32 -15.00
N PHE A 296 -35.13 21.38 -13.92
CA PHE A 296 -35.87 20.26 -13.33
C PHE A 296 -37.31 20.64 -12.96
N GLU A 297 -37.71 21.88 -13.23
CA GLU A 297 -39.02 22.40 -12.91
C GLU A 297 -39.85 22.59 -14.17
N VAL A 298 -41.16 22.38 -14.04
CA VAL A 298 -42.13 22.49 -15.12
C VAL A 298 -43.34 23.22 -14.57
N THR A 299 -43.76 24.27 -15.25
CA THR A 299 -45.05 24.91 -15.01
C THR A 299 -46.16 23.99 -15.48
N PRO A 300 -47.17 23.67 -14.64
CA PRO A 300 -48.24 22.75 -15.01
C PRO A 300 -48.96 23.16 -16.31
N VAL A 301 -48.94 22.27 -17.31
CA VAL A 301 -49.70 22.43 -18.55
C VAL A 301 -51.00 21.62 -18.47
N PRO A 302 -52.19 22.23 -18.61
CA PRO A 302 -53.47 21.52 -18.67
C PRO A 302 -53.43 20.43 -19.75
N TRP A 303 -53.93 19.22 -19.42
CA TRP A 303 -53.82 18.04 -20.28
C TRP A 303 -54.38 18.27 -21.69
N GLU A 304 -55.46 19.05 -21.79
CA GLU A 304 -56.20 19.37 -23.00
C GLU A 304 -55.41 20.30 -23.94
N ASN A 305 -54.46 21.07 -23.39
CA ASN A 305 -53.59 21.96 -24.15
C ASN A 305 -52.32 21.25 -24.64
N ARG A 306 -52.10 19.99 -24.25
CA ARG A 306 -50.90 19.24 -24.62
C ARG A 306 -51.03 18.65 -26.03
N LYS A 307 -49.93 18.67 -26.78
CA LYS A 307 -49.81 18.08 -28.12
C LYS A 307 -50.09 16.57 -28.04
N PRO A 308 -51.07 16.03 -28.81
CA PRO A 308 -51.51 14.64 -28.71
C PRO A 308 -50.58 13.67 -29.47
N MET A 309 -49.28 13.75 -29.18
CA MET A 309 -48.23 12.95 -29.78
C MET A 309 -47.11 12.68 -28.77
N ALA A 310 -46.26 11.69 -29.07
CA ALA A 310 -45.16 11.32 -28.20
C ALA A 310 -43.86 12.05 -28.51
N VAL A 311 -43.07 12.36 -27.48
CA VAL A 311 -41.80 13.08 -27.62
C VAL A 311 -40.62 12.33 -27.00
N PHE A 312 -39.43 12.52 -27.59
CA PHE A 312 -38.14 12.21 -26.97
C PHE A 312 -37.03 13.11 -27.48
N ARG A 313 -36.15 13.54 -26.57
CA ARG A 313 -34.87 14.19 -26.87
C ARG A 313 -33.75 13.60 -26.03
N GLY A 314 -32.67 13.13 -26.67
CA GLY A 314 -31.51 12.62 -25.94
C GLY A 314 -30.31 12.31 -26.81
N GLY A 315 -29.13 12.21 -26.21
CA GLY A 315 -27.93 11.77 -26.93
C GLY A 315 -27.98 10.29 -27.30
N SER A 316 -27.15 9.87 -28.26
CA SER A 316 -27.03 8.47 -28.72
C SER A 316 -26.28 7.54 -27.76
N THR A 317 -26.53 7.68 -26.45
CA THR A 317 -25.96 6.84 -25.40
C THR A 317 -26.41 5.38 -25.54
N GLY A 318 -25.69 4.47 -24.90
CA GLY A 318 -25.92 3.02 -24.96
C GLY A 318 -24.79 2.24 -25.59
N CYS A 319 -24.85 0.91 -25.44
CA CYS A 319 -23.85 0.00 -26.01
C CYS A 319 -24.07 -0.25 -27.49
N GLY A 320 -25.32 -0.26 -27.97
CA GLY A 320 -25.60 -0.46 -29.39
C GLY A 320 -25.02 0.63 -30.29
N VAL A 321 -24.69 0.26 -31.52
CA VAL A 321 -24.09 1.14 -32.53
C VAL A 321 -24.90 1.25 -33.82
N THR A 322 -25.99 0.50 -33.94
CA THR A 322 -26.91 0.47 -35.09
C THR A 322 -28.34 0.77 -34.67
N ILE A 323 -29.24 0.96 -35.65
CA ILE A 323 -30.68 1.19 -35.42
C ILE A 323 -31.31 0.00 -34.68
N GLU A 324 -30.87 -1.22 -34.93
CA GLU A 324 -31.41 -2.46 -34.35
C GLU A 324 -30.88 -2.70 -32.94
N THR A 325 -29.67 -2.23 -32.64
CA THR A 325 -28.98 -2.52 -31.38
C THR A 325 -29.04 -1.38 -30.36
N ASN A 326 -29.39 -0.16 -30.80
CA ASN A 326 -29.52 1.01 -29.95
C ASN A 326 -30.96 1.56 -29.98
N PRO A 327 -31.72 1.47 -28.88
CA PRO A 327 -33.13 1.89 -28.86
C PRO A 327 -33.31 3.38 -29.16
N ARG A 328 -32.33 4.24 -28.83
CA ARG A 328 -32.42 5.68 -29.13
C ARG A 328 -32.25 5.97 -30.62
N LEU A 329 -31.39 5.21 -31.30
CA LEU A 329 -31.26 5.28 -32.76
C LEU A 329 -32.53 4.74 -33.44
N LYS A 330 -33.11 3.65 -32.91
CA LYS A 330 -34.40 3.13 -33.39
C LYS A 330 -35.51 4.15 -33.25
N LEU A 331 -35.58 4.86 -32.13
CA LEU A 331 -36.59 5.87 -31.87
C LEU A 331 -36.48 7.06 -32.84
N ALA A 332 -35.28 7.56 -33.08
CA ALA A 332 -35.03 8.61 -34.07
C ALA A 332 -35.36 8.14 -35.51
N PHE A 333 -35.04 6.88 -35.84
CA PHE A 333 -35.44 6.27 -37.10
C PHE A 333 -36.96 6.24 -37.26
N LEU A 334 -37.69 5.73 -36.25
CA LEU A 334 -39.16 5.65 -36.28
C LEU A 334 -39.81 7.03 -36.41
N SER A 335 -39.24 8.08 -35.82
CA SER A 335 -39.75 9.44 -36.00
C SER A 335 -39.45 10.00 -37.39
N SER A 336 -38.28 9.67 -37.97
CA SER A 336 -37.89 10.12 -39.31
C SER A 336 -38.81 9.62 -40.43
N THR A 337 -39.53 8.51 -40.21
CA THR A 337 -40.53 8.01 -41.16
C THR A 337 -41.86 8.78 -41.09
N LYS A 338 -41.97 9.81 -40.23
CA LYS A 338 -43.16 10.64 -40.01
C LYS A 338 -44.45 9.82 -39.81
N PRO A 339 -44.50 8.92 -38.83
CA PRO A 339 -45.64 8.02 -38.65
C PRO A 339 -46.89 8.81 -38.24
N THR A 340 -48.00 8.63 -38.95
CA THR A 340 -49.29 9.27 -38.66
C THR A 340 -50.32 8.27 -38.15
N ASP A 341 -51.35 8.79 -37.47
CA ASP A 341 -52.57 8.02 -37.22
C ASP A 341 -53.52 8.03 -38.43
N GLU A 342 -54.70 7.43 -38.23
CA GLU A 342 -55.79 7.30 -39.21
C GLU A 342 -56.31 8.67 -39.71
N ASN A 343 -56.10 9.74 -38.94
CA ASN A 343 -56.52 11.11 -39.27
C ASN A 343 -55.38 11.97 -39.84
N GLY A 344 -54.23 11.36 -40.16
CA GLY A 344 -53.05 12.06 -40.68
C GLY A 344 -52.26 12.85 -39.63
N GLN A 345 -52.56 12.71 -38.33
CA GLN A 345 -51.84 13.41 -37.27
C GLN A 345 -50.57 12.65 -36.87
N LEU A 346 -49.45 13.38 -36.74
CA LEU A 346 -48.15 12.81 -36.40
C LEU A 346 -48.17 12.13 -35.01
N LEU A 347 -47.59 10.94 -34.92
CA LEU A 347 -47.57 10.13 -33.69
C LEU A 347 -46.34 10.36 -32.82
N LEU A 348 -45.18 10.62 -33.42
CA LEU A 348 -43.89 10.60 -32.72
C LEU A 348 -42.95 11.72 -33.20
N ASP A 349 -42.52 12.55 -32.27
CA ASP A 349 -41.49 13.56 -32.41
C ASP A 349 -40.26 13.17 -31.55
N ALA A 350 -39.35 12.41 -32.12
CA ALA A 350 -38.18 11.90 -31.42
C ALA A 350 -36.88 12.13 -32.19
N GLY A 351 -35.81 12.46 -31.48
CA GLY A 351 -34.51 12.61 -32.15
C GLY A 351 -33.30 12.63 -31.23
N ILE A 352 -32.13 12.48 -31.87
CA ILE A 352 -30.83 12.51 -31.21
C ILE A 352 -30.34 13.94 -31.10
N THR A 353 -30.02 14.39 -29.89
CA THR A 353 -29.54 15.78 -29.65
C THR A 353 -28.03 15.91 -29.63
N ASN A 354 -27.31 14.81 -29.44
CA ASN A 354 -25.86 14.75 -29.58
C ASN A 354 -25.35 13.34 -29.84
N TRP A 355 -24.30 13.23 -30.66
CA TRP A 355 -23.63 11.95 -30.90
C TRP A 355 -22.73 11.57 -29.72
N ASN A 356 -22.77 10.31 -29.30
CA ASN A 356 -21.80 9.69 -28.41
C ASN A 356 -21.01 8.64 -29.20
N LEU A 357 -19.89 9.03 -29.79
CA LEU A 357 -19.08 8.17 -30.66
C LEU A 357 -17.90 7.52 -29.92
N ARG A 358 -17.99 7.45 -28.59
CA ARG A 358 -16.98 6.79 -27.77
C ARG A 358 -16.78 5.33 -28.24
N PRO A 359 -15.53 4.86 -28.35
CA PRO A 359 -15.23 3.47 -28.64
C PRO A 359 -15.97 2.47 -27.74
N ARG A 360 -16.50 1.42 -28.35
CA ARG A 360 -17.25 0.34 -27.69
C ARG A 360 -16.64 -1.01 -28.02
N LYS A 361 -16.47 -1.86 -27.00
CA LYS A 361 -16.29 -3.29 -27.17
C LYS A 361 -17.67 -3.93 -27.05
N LEU A 362 -18.09 -4.64 -28.10
CA LEU A 362 -19.35 -5.34 -28.13
C LEU A 362 -19.13 -6.84 -28.02
N LYS A 363 -20.02 -7.51 -27.30
CA LYS A 363 -20.02 -8.95 -27.09
C LYS A 363 -20.13 -9.66 -28.44
N GLY A 364 -19.23 -10.62 -28.69
CA GLY A 364 -19.18 -11.39 -29.93
C GLY A 364 -18.57 -10.65 -31.11
N GLN A 365 -18.15 -9.39 -30.93
CA GLN A 365 -17.49 -8.60 -31.97
C GLN A 365 -15.99 -8.53 -31.72
N LYS A 366 -15.17 -8.93 -32.69
CA LYS A 366 -13.71 -8.94 -32.57
C LYS A 366 -13.12 -7.54 -32.40
N TYR A 367 -13.59 -6.58 -33.18
CA TYR A 367 -13.03 -5.24 -33.25
C TYR A 367 -13.83 -4.23 -32.41
N LEU A 368 -13.16 -3.18 -31.94
CA LEU A 368 -13.84 -2.01 -31.39
C LEU A 368 -14.75 -1.38 -32.44
N GLN A 369 -15.91 -0.90 -32.00
CA GLN A 369 -16.91 -0.27 -32.84
C GLN A 369 -17.30 1.12 -32.31
N THR A 370 -17.92 1.90 -33.18
CA THR A 370 -18.60 3.16 -32.85
C THR A 370 -19.83 3.31 -33.77
N ILE A 371 -20.69 4.28 -33.48
CA ILE A 371 -21.83 4.60 -34.36
C ILE A 371 -21.29 5.23 -35.65
N ASP A 372 -21.71 4.69 -36.80
CA ASP A 372 -21.41 5.25 -38.10
C ASP A 372 -22.52 6.21 -38.54
N ILE A 373 -22.38 7.48 -38.15
CA ILE A 373 -23.42 8.51 -38.39
C ILE A 373 -23.73 8.73 -39.87
N LYS A 374 -22.81 8.38 -40.78
CA LYS A 374 -23.03 8.53 -42.24
C LYS A 374 -24.02 7.51 -42.79
N LYS A 375 -24.26 6.41 -42.09
CA LYS A 375 -25.21 5.35 -42.48
C LYS A 375 -26.60 5.54 -41.90
N LEU A 376 -26.81 6.57 -41.07
CA LEU A 376 -28.11 6.84 -40.45
C LEU A 376 -28.95 7.72 -41.38
N PRO A 377 -30.26 7.43 -41.54
CA PRO A 377 -31.15 8.21 -42.41
C PRO A 377 -31.69 9.48 -41.72
N PHE A 378 -31.09 9.90 -40.61
CA PHE A 378 -31.50 11.07 -39.82
C PHE A 378 -30.29 11.78 -39.21
N GLY A 379 -30.44 13.09 -38.96
CA GLY A 379 -29.43 13.95 -38.35
C GLY A 379 -29.66 14.20 -36.86
N LEU A 380 -28.92 15.16 -36.31
CA LEU A 380 -29.20 15.70 -34.98
C LEU A 380 -30.44 16.60 -35.02
N VAL A 381 -31.18 16.63 -33.92
CA VAL A 381 -32.28 17.57 -33.68
C VAL A 381 -31.96 18.48 -32.50
N GLU A 382 -32.67 19.61 -32.40
CA GLU A 382 -32.52 20.54 -31.28
C GLU A 382 -32.95 19.91 -29.94
N ARG A 383 -32.34 20.40 -28.87
CA ARG A 383 -32.73 20.02 -27.51
C ARG A 383 -34.05 20.70 -27.17
N LEU A 384 -34.90 19.99 -26.45
CA LEU A 384 -36.08 20.56 -25.80
C LEU A 384 -35.79 20.70 -24.30
N SER A 385 -36.18 21.84 -23.74
CA SER A 385 -36.25 22.08 -22.30
C SER A 385 -37.24 21.12 -21.62
N PRO A 386 -37.15 20.97 -20.29
CA PRO A 386 -38.17 20.29 -19.49
C PRO A 386 -39.59 20.79 -19.78
N GLN A 387 -39.78 22.11 -19.85
CA GLN A 387 -41.07 22.74 -20.12
C GLN A 387 -41.61 22.36 -21.50
N GLU A 388 -40.80 22.47 -22.55
CA GLU A 388 -41.23 22.13 -23.91
C GLU A 388 -41.59 20.65 -24.05
N GLN A 389 -40.89 19.75 -23.35
CA GLN A 389 -41.24 18.32 -23.33
C GLN A 389 -42.57 18.08 -22.60
N ALA A 390 -42.88 18.84 -21.56
CA ALA A 390 -44.15 18.76 -20.85
C ALA A 390 -45.34 19.26 -21.67
N GLU A 391 -45.14 20.00 -22.77
CA GLU A 391 -46.23 20.35 -23.69
C GLU A 391 -46.78 19.13 -24.45
N TYR A 392 -46.13 17.97 -24.40
CA TYR A 392 -46.59 16.75 -25.06
C TYR A 392 -47.40 15.89 -24.10
N LYS A 393 -48.44 15.21 -24.63
CA LYS A 393 -49.25 14.27 -23.84
C LYS A 393 -48.45 13.03 -23.45
N TYR A 394 -47.49 12.63 -24.28
CA TYR A 394 -46.78 11.36 -24.13
C TYR A 394 -45.26 11.58 -24.16
N VAL A 395 -44.52 11.01 -23.21
CA VAL A 395 -43.05 11.05 -23.17
C VAL A 395 -42.52 9.62 -23.24
N VAL A 396 -41.61 9.34 -24.17
CA VAL A 396 -41.04 7.98 -24.33
C VAL A 396 -39.74 7.87 -23.53
N ASP A 397 -39.70 6.99 -22.53
CA ASP A 397 -38.46 6.68 -21.81
C ASP A 397 -37.82 5.40 -22.33
N VAL A 398 -36.54 5.52 -22.71
CA VAL A 398 -35.73 4.42 -23.21
C VAL A 398 -34.33 4.43 -22.60
N ASP A 399 -33.81 3.22 -22.39
CA ASP A 399 -32.47 3.00 -21.86
C ASP A 399 -31.40 3.79 -22.65
N GLY A 400 -30.42 4.28 -21.90
CA GLY A 400 -29.17 4.78 -22.44
C GLY A 400 -28.06 3.77 -22.24
N HIS A 401 -27.06 4.12 -21.43
CA HIS A 401 -26.10 3.13 -20.91
C HIS A 401 -26.80 2.12 -20.00
N VAL A 402 -27.67 2.64 -19.13
CA VAL A 402 -28.57 1.93 -18.22
C VAL A 402 -29.94 2.63 -18.24
N SER A 403 -30.86 2.29 -17.31
CA SER A 403 -32.11 3.02 -17.10
C SER A 403 -31.84 4.52 -17.01
N ALA A 404 -32.66 5.32 -17.68
CA ALA A 404 -32.42 6.75 -17.75
C ALA A 404 -32.78 7.44 -16.43
N TYR A 405 -31.86 8.21 -15.87
CA TYR A 405 -32.08 8.90 -14.59
C TYR A 405 -33.16 9.99 -14.67
N ARG A 406 -33.56 10.39 -15.88
CA ARG A 406 -34.64 11.34 -16.14
C ARG A 406 -36.04 10.80 -15.76
N LEU A 407 -36.20 9.48 -15.59
CA LEU A 407 -37.51 8.87 -15.37
C LEU A 407 -38.24 9.46 -14.15
N SER A 408 -37.50 9.79 -13.08
CA SER A 408 -38.12 10.41 -11.88
C SER A 408 -38.74 11.76 -12.19
N PHE A 409 -38.07 12.58 -13.00
CA PHE A 409 -38.58 13.85 -13.48
C PHE A 409 -39.76 13.66 -14.46
N GLU A 410 -39.68 12.69 -15.37
CA GLU A 410 -40.73 12.43 -16.35
C GLU A 410 -42.05 12.02 -15.69
N LEU A 411 -42.00 11.22 -14.62
CA LEU A 411 -43.17 10.87 -13.81
C LEU A 411 -43.82 12.10 -13.14
N GLU A 412 -43.05 13.14 -12.85
CA GLU A 412 -43.52 14.38 -12.22
C GLU A 412 -44.06 15.41 -13.23
N SER A 413 -43.66 15.32 -14.51
CA SER A 413 -43.95 16.31 -15.57
C SER A 413 -45.44 16.46 -15.94
N GLY A 414 -46.29 15.52 -15.53
CA GLY A 414 -47.71 15.46 -15.89
C GLY A 414 -47.98 14.96 -17.32
N ALA A 415 -46.95 14.49 -18.03
CA ALA A 415 -47.13 13.73 -19.26
C ALA A 415 -47.34 12.24 -18.94
N CYS A 416 -48.05 11.53 -19.81
CA CYS A 416 -48.18 10.08 -19.69
C CYS A 416 -46.89 9.41 -20.22
N VAL A 417 -46.13 8.79 -19.32
CA VAL A 417 -44.86 8.13 -19.65
C VAL A 417 -45.10 6.80 -20.38
N LEU A 418 -44.42 6.60 -21.51
CA LEU A 418 -44.32 5.34 -22.25
C LEU A 418 -42.95 4.73 -21.94
N LEU A 419 -42.92 3.77 -21.01
CA LEU A 419 -41.67 3.25 -20.45
C LEU A 419 -41.26 1.93 -21.11
N ALA A 420 -40.08 1.92 -21.74
CA ALA A 420 -39.52 0.71 -22.32
C ALA A 420 -39.08 -0.30 -21.26
N ALA A 421 -39.38 -1.57 -21.52
CA ALA A 421 -38.90 -2.66 -20.68
C ALA A 421 -37.36 -2.62 -20.56
N SER A 422 -36.87 -2.48 -19.33
CA SER A 422 -35.44 -2.46 -19.03
C SER A 422 -35.07 -3.59 -18.08
N LYS A 423 -33.90 -4.19 -18.33
CA LYS A 423 -33.25 -5.13 -17.40
C LYS A 423 -32.61 -4.42 -16.20
N TYR A 424 -32.35 -3.13 -16.36
CA TYR A 424 -31.83 -2.26 -15.33
C TYR A 424 -33.00 -1.68 -14.53
N LYS A 425 -32.78 -1.42 -13.24
CA LYS A 425 -33.81 -0.94 -12.31
C LYS A 425 -33.24 0.21 -11.46
N LEU A 426 -34.02 1.29 -11.38
CA LEU A 426 -33.83 2.37 -10.40
C LEU A 426 -34.45 1.97 -9.05
N TRP A 427 -34.11 2.69 -8.00
CA TRP A 427 -34.51 2.42 -6.61
C TRP A 427 -36.03 2.37 -6.37
N PHE A 428 -36.82 3.11 -7.15
CA PHE A 428 -38.29 3.13 -7.06
C PHE A 428 -38.99 2.22 -8.09
N ALA A 429 -38.24 1.48 -8.92
CA ALA A 429 -38.80 0.80 -10.09
C ALA A 429 -39.82 -0.31 -9.74
N LYS A 430 -39.80 -0.85 -8.52
CA LYS A 430 -40.75 -1.86 -8.02
C LYS A 430 -42.08 -1.27 -7.57
N LEU A 431 -42.09 0.01 -7.23
CA LEU A 431 -43.27 0.69 -6.70
C LEU A 431 -44.17 1.23 -7.81
N ILE A 432 -43.60 1.56 -8.97
CA ILE A 432 -44.37 1.98 -10.15
C ILE A 432 -44.99 0.77 -10.87
N LYS A 433 -46.28 0.89 -11.18
CA LYS A 433 -47.10 -0.18 -11.77
C LYS A 433 -47.51 0.12 -13.22
N PRO A 434 -47.40 -0.85 -14.15
CA PRO A 434 -47.87 -0.69 -15.53
C PRO A 434 -49.36 -0.36 -15.60
N TYR A 435 -49.75 0.53 -16.50
CA TYR A 435 -51.10 1.08 -16.71
C TYR A 435 -51.73 1.81 -15.51
N GLU A 436 -50.98 1.98 -14.42
CA GLU A 436 -51.34 2.81 -13.27
C GLU A 436 -50.48 4.07 -13.23
N HIS A 437 -49.16 3.93 -13.43
CA HIS A 437 -48.18 5.02 -13.38
C HIS A 437 -47.50 5.29 -14.74
N PHE A 438 -47.52 4.32 -15.66
CA PHE A 438 -46.93 4.46 -17.00
C PHE A 438 -47.56 3.47 -17.98
N VAL A 439 -47.35 3.67 -19.28
CA VAL A 439 -47.74 2.71 -20.33
C VAL A 439 -46.51 1.86 -20.72
N PRO A 440 -46.53 0.53 -20.56
CA PRO A 440 -45.39 -0.31 -20.89
C PRO A 440 -45.21 -0.47 -22.40
N ILE A 441 -43.97 -0.36 -22.87
CA ILE A 441 -43.55 -0.67 -24.26
C ILE A 441 -42.42 -1.71 -24.26
N LYS A 442 -42.29 -2.49 -25.33
CA LYS A 442 -41.23 -3.50 -25.48
C LYS A 442 -39.84 -2.85 -25.59
N SER A 443 -38.81 -3.57 -25.14
CA SER A 443 -37.42 -3.08 -25.13
C SER A 443 -36.85 -2.81 -26.53
N ASP A 444 -37.38 -3.46 -27.56
CA ASP A 444 -37.01 -3.30 -28.97
C ASP A 444 -37.85 -2.25 -29.72
N LEU A 445 -38.79 -1.61 -29.01
CA LEU A 445 -39.74 -0.60 -29.52
C LEU A 445 -40.68 -1.12 -30.62
N SER A 446 -40.82 -2.43 -30.78
CA SER A 446 -41.65 -3.04 -31.83
C SER A 446 -43.14 -2.71 -31.70
N ASP A 447 -43.63 -2.42 -30.49
CA ASP A 447 -45.02 -2.07 -30.20
C ASP A 447 -45.23 -0.56 -29.93
N LEU A 448 -44.20 0.27 -30.06
CA LEU A 448 -44.27 1.68 -29.65
C LEU A 448 -45.39 2.45 -30.37
N LEU A 449 -45.49 2.34 -31.70
CA LEU A 449 -46.48 3.08 -32.48
C LEU A 449 -47.91 2.64 -32.12
N ASP A 450 -48.11 1.34 -31.87
CA ASP A 450 -49.41 0.80 -31.45
C ASP A 450 -49.78 1.28 -30.04
N LYS A 451 -48.80 1.41 -29.14
CA LYS A 451 -49.01 1.96 -27.80
C LYS A 451 -49.35 3.45 -27.83
N ILE A 452 -48.74 4.23 -28.72
CA ILE A 452 -49.13 5.64 -28.92
C ILE A 452 -50.57 5.73 -29.46
N LYS A 453 -50.92 4.93 -30.48
CA LYS A 453 -52.30 4.87 -30.99
C LYS A 453 -53.29 4.44 -29.92
N TRP A 454 -52.93 3.49 -29.07
CA TRP A 454 -53.73 3.08 -27.92
C TRP A 454 -53.94 4.24 -26.94
N CYS A 455 -52.89 5.00 -26.63
CA CYS A 455 -52.99 6.17 -25.75
C CYS A 455 -53.96 7.21 -26.28
N LYS A 456 -53.90 7.51 -27.59
CA LYS A 456 -54.84 8.44 -28.25
C LYS A 456 -56.30 7.97 -28.17
N ARG A 457 -56.56 6.68 -28.31
CA ARG A 457 -57.91 6.10 -28.14
C ARG A 457 -58.38 6.05 -26.67
N HIS A 458 -57.46 6.19 -25.71
CA HIS A 458 -57.73 6.10 -24.28
C HIS A 458 -57.24 7.35 -23.54
N ASP A 459 -57.48 8.54 -24.11
CA ASP A 459 -56.92 9.81 -23.63
C ASP A 459 -57.21 10.08 -22.15
N ALA A 460 -58.46 9.86 -21.70
CA ALA A 460 -58.86 10.02 -20.30
C ALA A 460 -58.11 9.05 -19.36
N LYS A 461 -57.83 7.82 -19.82
CA LYS A 461 -57.03 6.84 -19.07
C LYS A 461 -55.57 7.28 -18.99
N CYS A 462 -55.00 7.79 -20.07
CA CYS A 462 -53.64 8.36 -20.07
C CYS A 462 -53.51 9.59 -19.16
N LYS A 463 -54.53 10.46 -19.14
CA LYS A 463 -54.61 11.57 -18.17
C LYS A 463 -54.57 11.05 -16.73
N ARG A 464 -55.37 10.02 -16.41
CA ARG A 464 -55.36 9.39 -15.08
C ARG A 464 -54.00 8.78 -14.74
N ILE A 465 -53.37 8.07 -15.68
CA ILE A 465 -52.03 7.49 -15.50
C ILE A 465 -51.00 8.58 -15.19
N ALA A 466 -51.02 9.70 -15.93
CA ALA A 466 -50.13 10.82 -15.68
C ALA A 466 -50.35 11.44 -14.29
N LEU A 467 -51.61 11.62 -13.87
CA LEU A 467 -51.93 12.13 -12.53
C LEU A 467 -51.46 11.20 -11.41
N ASN A 468 -51.66 9.89 -11.57
CA ASN A 468 -51.17 8.89 -10.62
C ASN A 468 -49.63 8.90 -10.54
N ALA A 469 -48.94 9.07 -11.68
CA ALA A 469 -47.49 9.21 -11.73
C ALA A 469 -46.99 10.44 -10.96
N GLN A 470 -47.68 11.58 -11.10
CA GLN A 470 -47.34 12.80 -10.36
C GLN A 470 -47.54 12.63 -8.86
N GLU A 471 -48.64 11.99 -8.45
CA GLU A 471 -48.91 11.74 -7.04
C GLU A 471 -47.88 10.76 -6.43
N PHE A 472 -47.49 9.73 -7.19
CA PHE A 472 -46.39 8.85 -6.84
C PHE A 472 -45.08 9.64 -6.68
N ALA A 473 -44.73 10.51 -7.63
CA ALA A 473 -43.52 11.30 -7.56
C ALA A 473 -43.51 12.27 -6.36
N ARG A 474 -44.63 12.93 -6.07
CA ARG A 474 -44.80 13.82 -4.91
C ARG A 474 -44.64 13.08 -3.58
N THR A 475 -45.08 11.82 -3.53
CA THR A 475 -45.03 10.99 -2.31
C THR A 475 -43.66 10.37 -2.10
N TYR A 476 -43.16 9.62 -3.09
CA TYR A 476 -41.99 8.76 -2.95
C TYR A 476 -40.71 9.35 -3.54
N LEU A 477 -40.80 10.25 -4.53
CA LEU A 477 -39.65 10.87 -5.18
C LEU A 477 -39.38 12.30 -4.66
N SER A 478 -40.02 12.70 -3.57
CA SER A 478 -39.73 13.94 -2.84
C SER A 478 -38.44 13.82 -2.03
N LYS A 479 -37.97 14.93 -1.44
CA LYS A 479 -36.83 14.92 -0.50
C LYS A 479 -37.10 13.94 0.65
N GLU A 480 -38.27 14.04 1.29
CA GLU A 480 -38.66 13.13 2.37
C GLU A 480 -38.72 11.67 1.92
N GLY A 481 -39.24 11.39 0.72
CA GLY A 481 -39.26 10.04 0.16
C GLY A 481 -37.85 9.48 -0.10
N ILE A 482 -36.93 10.29 -0.61
CA ILE A 482 -35.52 9.92 -0.79
C ILE A 482 -34.86 9.57 0.55
N LEU A 483 -35.06 10.43 1.56
CA LEU A 483 -34.47 10.24 2.89
C LEU A 483 -35.06 9.01 3.60
N ASP A 484 -36.38 8.81 3.53
CA ASP A 484 -37.06 7.66 4.10
C ASP A 484 -36.61 6.34 3.47
N TYR A 485 -36.47 6.31 2.14
CA TYR A 485 -35.97 5.14 1.42
C TYR A 485 -34.54 4.80 1.84
N LEU A 486 -33.64 5.79 1.84
CA LEU A 486 -32.25 5.60 2.25
C LEU A 486 -32.17 5.14 3.71
N GLN A 487 -32.96 5.74 4.61
CA GLN A 487 -33.02 5.29 6.00
C GLN A 487 -33.45 3.82 6.09
N ARG A 488 -34.55 3.44 5.43
CA ARG A 488 -35.07 2.06 5.43
C ARG A 488 -34.06 1.06 4.84
N LEU A 489 -33.42 1.41 3.72
CA LEU A 489 -32.39 0.61 3.07
C LEU A 489 -31.19 0.38 4.00
N LEU A 490 -30.64 1.46 4.58
CA LEU A 490 -29.46 1.38 5.44
C LEU A 490 -29.74 0.58 6.73
N PHE A 491 -30.96 0.65 7.27
CA PHE A 491 -31.36 -0.23 8.38
C PHE A 491 -31.46 -1.70 7.98
N ALA A 492 -32.05 -1.99 6.82
CA ALA A 492 -32.13 -3.36 6.32
C ALA A 492 -30.72 -3.93 6.08
N VAL A 493 -29.82 -3.13 5.49
CA VAL A 493 -28.40 -3.49 5.31
C VAL A 493 -27.73 -3.74 6.66
N LYS A 494 -27.90 -2.86 7.64
CA LYS A 494 -27.29 -3.04 8.97
C LYS A 494 -27.71 -4.34 9.65
N ARG A 495 -28.97 -4.74 9.52
CA ARG A 495 -29.49 -5.99 10.08
C ARG A 495 -28.86 -7.24 9.46
N VAL A 496 -28.53 -7.20 8.16
CA VAL A 496 -27.85 -8.31 7.47
C VAL A 496 -26.35 -8.31 7.77
N ASN A 497 -25.72 -7.14 7.76
CA ASN A 497 -24.26 -7.01 7.89
C ASN A 497 -23.76 -7.20 9.32
N GLY A 498 -24.56 -6.88 10.34
CA GLY A 498 -24.09 -6.84 11.72
C GLY A 498 -23.20 -5.62 12.03
N VAL A 499 -22.19 -5.82 12.89
CA VAL A 499 -21.38 -4.76 13.47
C VAL A 499 -19.92 -4.89 13.03
N TYR A 500 -19.40 -3.84 12.39
CA TYR A 500 -18.00 -3.76 12.03
C TYR A 500 -17.17 -3.46 13.29
N LEU A 501 -16.38 -4.45 13.71
CA LEU A 501 -15.44 -4.32 14.81
C LEU A 501 -14.02 -4.22 14.27
N TYR A 502 -13.37 -3.11 14.60
CA TYR A 502 -11.95 -2.86 14.47
C TYR A 502 -11.26 -3.13 15.80
N ASN A 503 -9.95 -3.38 15.77
CA ASN A 503 -9.19 -3.44 17.01
C ASN A 503 -9.24 -2.09 17.74
N SER A 504 -9.38 -2.14 19.05
CA SER A 504 -9.43 -0.99 19.97
C SER A 504 -8.09 -0.26 20.05
N VAL A 505 -6.99 -0.96 19.76
CA VAL A 505 -5.63 -0.43 19.65
C VAL A 505 -5.05 -0.91 18.32
N SER A 506 -4.33 -0.04 17.63
CA SER A 506 -3.68 -0.45 16.38
C SER A 506 -2.43 -1.31 16.67
N LEU A 507 -2.14 -2.27 15.80
CA LEU A 507 -0.93 -3.09 15.92
C LEU A 507 0.36 -2.26 15.93
N ILE A 508 0.38 -1.16 15.17
CA ILE A 508 1.54 -0.26 15.11
C ILE A 508 1.73 0.48 16.43
N ASP A 509 0.66 0.83 17.14
CA ASP A 509 0.75 1.47 18.46
C ASP A 509 1.22 0.47 19.54
N LEU A 510 0.82 -0.80 19.45
CA LEU A 510 1.34 -1.85 20.33
C LEU A 510 2.84 -2.05 20.12
N GLN A 511 3.28 -2.15 18.86
CA GLN A 511 4.70 -2.26 18.53
C GLN A 511 5.47 -1.03 19.00
N TYR A 512 4.95 0.17 18.70
CA TYR A 512 5.55 1.44 19.11
C TYR A 512 5.78 1.50 20.62
N LYS A 513 4.79 1.10 21.42
CA LYS A 513 4.92 1.08 22.88
C LYS A 513 6.05 0.15 23.32
N ASN A 514 6.09 -1.07 22.80
CA ASN A 514 7.15 -2.03 23.12
C ASN A 514 8.55 -1.51 22.73
N GLU A 515 8.69 -0.96 21.53
CA GLU A 515 9.94 -0.37 21.05
C GLU A 515 10.38 0.84 21.88
N TYR A 516 9.42 1.69 22.23
CA TYR A 516 9.65 2.84 23.09
C TYR A 516 10.12 2.40 24.48
N ASP A 517 9.44 1.45 25.13
CA ASP A 517 9.82 0.95 26.46
C ASP A 517 11.22 0.28 26.44
N MET A 518 11.62 -0.33 25.32
CA MET A 518 12.96 -0.93 25.17
C MET A 518 14.09 0.08 24.90
N THR A 519 13.75 1.29 24.46
CA THR A 519 14.73 2.32 24.03
C THR A 519 14.71 3.57 24.89
N HIS A 520 13.62 3.85 25.58
CA HIS A 520 13.41 5.00 26.45
C HIS A 520 13.63 4.62 27.92
N GLY A 521 14.39 5.43 28.67
CA GLY A 521 14.57 5.26 30.12
C GLY A 521 15.38 4.04 30.58
N VAL A 522 15.71 3.09 29.69
CA VAL A 522 16.60 1.97 30.01
C VAL A 522 18.02 2.49 30.19
N ALA A 523 18.65 2.15 31.32
CA ALA A 523 20.03 2.53 31.65
C ALA A 523 20.96 2.24 30.48
N ARG A 524 21.60 3.28 29.94
CA ARG A 524 22.62 3.12 28.92
C ARG A 524 23.87 2.61 29.64
N PHE A 525 24.52 1.58 29.10
CA PHE A 525 25.72 1.09 29.76
C PHE A 525 26.84 2.12 29.63
N VAL A 526 27.32 2.61 30.78
CA VAL A 526 28.54 3.39 30.91
C VAL A 526 29.53 2.59 31.75
N PRO A 527 30.74 2.31 31.23
CA PRO A 527 31.75 1.59 31.99
C PRO A 527 32.14 2.32 33.28
N PRO A 528 32.32 1.63 34.42
CA PRO A 528 32.77 2.25 35.66
C PRO A 528 34.12 2.95 35.48
N SER A 529 34.22 4.20 35.93
CA SER A 529 35.44 5.01 35.81
C SER A 529 35.46 6.12 36.87
N SER A 530 36.64 6.44 37.41
CA SER A 530 36.85 7.61 38.28
C SER A 530 37.01 8.91 37.52
N LYS A 531 37.03 8.87 36.17
CA LYS A 531 37.19 10.02 35.28
C LYS A 531 35.84 10.67 34.97
N THR A 532 35.82 12.00 34.87
CA THR A 532 34.62 12.82 34.61
C THR A 532 34.64 13.38 33.18
N LEU A 533 33.56 14.03 32.73
CA LEU A 533 33.57 14.75 31.44
C LEU A 533 34.68 15.81 31.31
N ASN A 534 35.21 16.34 32.41
CA ASN A 534 36.35 17.28 32.37
C ASN A 534 37.66 16.62 31.93
N ASP A 535 37.78 15.30 32.09
CA ASP A 535 38.95 14.53 31.64
C ASP A 535 38.86 14.13 30.15
N LEU A 536 37.71 14.36 29.50
CA LEU A 536 37.49 13.95 28.11
C LEU A 536 38.41 14.76 27.18
N SER A 537 39.34 14.07 26.52
CA SER A 537 40.38 14.71 25.71
C SER A 537 40.24 14.40 24.22
N LEU A 538 40.42 13.13 23.82
CA LEU A 538 40.56 12.74 22.42
C LEU A 538 40.10 11.29 22.21
N ILE A 539 39.11 11.09 21.36
CA ILE A 539 38.72 9.76 20.89
C ILE A 539 39.77 9.23 19.89
N PRO A 540 40.19 7.96 19.97
CA PRO A 540 41.23 7.43 19.11
C PRO A 540 40.82 7.40 17.64
N GLN A 541 41.70 7.90 16.76
CA GLN A 541 41.51 7.90 15.30
C GLN A 541 41.96 6.54 14.74
N GLN A 542 41.07 5.54 14.81
CA GLN A 542 41.32 4.18 14.31
C GLN A 542 40.40 3.86 13.12
N HIS A 543 40.72 2.79 12.39
CA HIS A 543 39.82 2.29 11.35
C HIS A 543 38.47 1.88 11.94
N ARG A 544 37.42 2.06 11.14
CA ARG A 544 36.04 1.72 11.50
C ARG A 544 35.93 0.24 11.86
N SER A 545 35.56 -0.02 13.11
CA SER A 545 35.39 -1.36 13.69
C SER A 545 34.33 -1.31 14.79
N TYR A 546 33.76 -2.46 15.15
CA TYR A 546 32.79 -2.55 16.22
C TYR A 546 33.38 -2.07 17.57
N GLY A 547 34.63 -2.41 17.87
CA GLY A 547 35.30 -1.99 19.11
C GLY A 547 35.44 -0.48 19.23
N LEU A 548 35.79 0.23 18.14
CA LEU A 548 35.82 1.69 18.11
C LEU A 548 34.44 2.29 18.36
N LEU A 549 33.45 1.84 17.58
CA LEU A 549 32.11 2.43 17.58
C LEU A 549 31.39 2.20 18.91
N GLN A 550 31.50 1.01 19.50
CA GLN A 550 30.95 0.73 20.84
C GLN A 550 31.67 1.53 21.94
N GLY A 551 32.98 1.76 21.81
CA GLY A 551 33.69 2.64 22.74
C GLY A 551 33.21 4.09 22.68
N VAL A 552 32.95 4.60 21.46
CA VAL A 552 32.35 5.92 21.25
C VAL A 552 30.90 5.96 21.76
N GLU A 553 30.12 4.88 21.58
CA GLU A 553 28.79 4.74 22.17
C GLU A 553 28.83 4.96 23.68
N TRP A 554 29.76 4.31 24.39
CA TRP A 554 29.91 4.46 25.84
C TRP A 554 30.30 5.88 26.26
N ILE A 555 31.11 6.58 25.46
CA ILE A 555 31.45 7.99 25.69
C ILE A 555 30.22 8.87 25.49
N VAL A 556 29.45 8.66 24.42
CA VAL A 556 28.20 9.36 24.17
C VAL A 556 27.19 9.10 25.30
N ASN A 557 27.10 7.87 25.78
CA ASN A 557 26.23 7.51 26.91
C ASN A 557 26.65 8.26 28.19
N LYS A 558 27.95 8.33 28.50
CA LYS A 558 28.45 9.12 29.64
C LYS A 558 28.15 10.61 29.49
N VAL A 559 28.31 11.16 28.29
CA VAL A 559 27.91 12.55 28.00
C VAL A 559 26.44 12.76 28.31
N LEU A 560 25.56 11.85 27.88
CA LEU A 560 24.12 11.96 28.10
C LEU A 560 23.67 11.66 29.54
N GLU A 561 24.51 11.03 30.37
CA GLU A 561 24.28 10.83 31.81
C GLU A 561 24.72 12.05 32.64
N GLU A 562 25.83 12.68 32.28
CA GLU A 562 26.44 13.76 33.07
C GLU A 562 26.09 15.19 32.57
N SER A 563 25.67 15.37 31.31
CA SER A 563 25.40 16.69 30.70
C SER A 563 24.45 16.60 29.48
N SER A 564 24.19 17.73 28.80
CA SER A 564 23.49 17.73 27.52
C SER A 564 24.47 17.54 26.37
N PHE A 565 24.09 16.76 25.35
CA PHE A 565 24.97 16.49 24.20
C PHE A 565 25.47 17.76 23.51
N THR A 566 24.65 18.81 23.47
CA THR A 566 24.99 20.08 22.80
C THR A 566 25.87 21.01 23.64
N GLU A 567 26.01 20.78 24.94
CA GLU A 567 26.97 21.49 25.79
C GLU A 567 28.39 20.95 25.59
N VAL A 568 28.53 19.64 25.36
CA VAL A 568 29.83 18.97 25.22
C VAL A 568 30.27 18.85 23.76
N ALA A 569 29.36 18.51 22.84
CA ALA A 569 29.68 18.33 21.43
C ALA A 569 29.49 19.64 20.65
N THR A 570 30.53 20.05 19.92
CA THR A 570 30.53 21.30 19.15
C THR A 570 29.90 21.08 17.77
N ARG A 571 28.89 21.87 17.40
CA ARG A 571 28.28 21.81 16.06
C ARG A 571 29.24 22.37 15.01
N LYS A 572 29.54 21.58 13.96
CA LYS A 572 30.41 21.99 12.85
C LYS A 572 29.63 22.61 11.70
N ARG A 573 28.60 21.91 11.21
CA ARG A 573 27.74 22.43 10.12
C ARG A 573 26.34 21.85 10.16
N LYS A 574 25.42 22.50 9.44
CA LYS A 574 24.07 22.00 9.17
C LYS A 574 24.09 21.24 7.84
N ILE A 575 23.72 19.95 7.85
CA ILE A 575 23.66 19.10 6.65
C ILE A 575 22.30 19.27 5.95
N PHE A 576 21.22 19.22 6.73
CA PHE A 576 19.85 19.28 6.21
C PHE A 576 18.90 19.90 7.24
N ASP A 577 17.95 20.71 6.79
CA ASP A 577 16.86 21.25 7.61
C ASP A 577 15.70 21.68 6.69
N ASN A 578 14.51 21.16 6.96
CA ASN A 578 13.28 21.51 6.24
C ASN A 578 12.19 22.03 7.20
N GLY A 579 12.56 22.47 8.40
CA GLY A 579 11.65 22.91 9.47
C GLY A 579 10.99 21.77 10.25
N ILE A 580 11.04 20.54 9.72
CA ILE A 580 10.37 19.33 10.21
C ILE A 580 11.37 18.37 10.85
N SER A 581 12.47 18.14 10.15
CA SER A 581 13.58 17.28 10.54
C SER A 581 14.88 18.02 10.28
N SER A 582 15.84 17.91 11.20
CA SER A 582 17.15 18.54 11.02
C SER A 582 18.28 17.55 11.27
N ILE A 583 19.29 17.61 10.40
CA ILE A 583 20.52 16.83 10.46
C ILE A 583 21.69 17.81 10.59
N GLY A 584 22.48 17.65 11.65
CA GLY A 584 23.68 18.46 11.89
C GLY A 584 24.90 17.59 12.11
N GLU A 585 26.04 18.08 11.66
CA GLU A 585 27.35 17.50 11.96
C GLU A 585 27.90 18.13 13.24
N TYR A 586 28.40 17.29 14.13
CA TYR A 586 28.96 17.65 15.43
C TYR A 586 30.34 17.02 15.60
N GLU A 587 31.14 17.56 16.49
CA GLU A 587 32.42 16.99 16.90
C GLU A 587 32.44 16.84 18.42
N LEU A 588 32.85 15.66 18.87
CA LEU A 588 33.03 15.31 20.27
C LEU A 588 34.45 14.78 20.44
N ALA A 589 35.29 15.47 21.22
CA ALA A 589 36.68 15.05 21.49
C ALA A 589 37.46 14.64 20.21
N GLY A 590 37.38 15.47 19.16
CA GLY A 590 38.03 15.24 17.87
C GLY A 590 37.36 14.19 16.97
N TYR A 591 36.21 13.63 17.36
CA TYR A 591 35.47 12.64 16.57
C TYR A 591 34.19 13.22 15.96
N SER A 592 33.98 13.01 14.66
CA SER A 592 32.80 13.51 13.96
C SER A 592 31.57 12.63 14.15
N LEU A 593 30.44 13.28 14.45
CA LEU A 593 29.14 12.67 14.74
C LEU A 593 28.05 13.36 13.93
N VAL A 594 26.94 12.66 13.70
CA VAL A 594 25.73 13.22 13.11
C VAL A 594 24.61 13.20 14.14
N ARG A 595 23.91 14.32 14.30
CA ARG A 595 22.67 14.39 15.08
C ARG A 595 21.48 14.54 14.14
N LYS A 596 20.58 13.56 14.14
CA LYS A 596 19.26 13.59 13.48
C LYS A 596 18.21 13.98 14.52
N SER A 597 17.30 14.88 14.16
CA SER A 597 16.22 15.34 15.05
C SER A 597 14.92 15.49 14.27
N SER A 598 13.79 15.23 14.93
CA SER A 598 12.45 15.35 14.36
C SER A 598 11.54 16.14 15.31
N LYS A 599 10.85 17.14 14.76
CA LYS A 599 9.91 18.01 15.50
C LYS A 599 8.45 17.57 15.35
N ILE A 600 8.13 16.60 14.51
CA ILE A 600 6.74 16.23 14.20
C ILE A 600 6.26 15.05 15.07
N PRO A 601 5.09 15.19 15.75
CA PRO A 601 4.42 14.09 16.43
C PRO A 601 4.14 12.85 15.56
N SER A 602 3.71 13.03 14.30
CA SER A 602 3.42 11.94 13.36
C SER A 602 4.63 11.16 12.83
N ARG A 603 5.87 11.64 13.04
CA ARG A 603 7.11 10.88 12.72
C ARG A 603 7.73 10.21 13.95
N LYS A 604 7.05 10.23 15.09
CA LYS A 604 7.57 9.62 16.33
C LYS A 604 7.75 8.12 16.18
N THR A 605 6.79 7.44 15.56
CA THR A 605 6.82 5.98 15.39
C THR A 605 7.99 5.52 14.52
N GLU A 606 8.16 6.10 13.32
CA GLU A 606 9.30 5.76 12.43
C GLU A 606 10.65 5.99 13.12
N MET A 607 10.80 7.07 13.90
CA MET A 607 12.06 7.39 14.58
C MET A 607 12.33 6.48 15.79
N VAL A 608 11.31 6.13 16.59
CA VAL A 608 11.46 5.14 17.67
C VAL A 608 11.82 3.77 17.08
N HIS A 609 11.15 3.39 15.99
CA HIS A 609 11.48 2.17 15.27
C HIS A 609 12.92 2.16 14.75
N GLU A 610 13.37 3.27 14.14
CA GLU A 610 14.76 3.42 13.68
C GLU A 610 15.77 3.29 14.83
N ILE A 611 15.52 3.93 15.98
CA ILE A 611 16.37 3.83 17.18
C ILE A 611 16.38 2.37 17.68
N PHE A 612 15.23 1.71 17.75
CA PHE A 612 15.12 0.33 18.20
C PHE A 612 15.89 -0.62 17.27
N VAL A 613 15.60 -0.59 15.97
CA VAL A 613 16.24 -1.45 14.97
C VAL A 613 17.74 -1.26 14.98
N THR A 614 18.22 -0.02 15.05
CA THR A 614 19.66 0.24 15.02
C THR A 614 20.35 -0.23 16.29
N THR A 615 19.90 0.26 17.45
CA THR A 615 20.58 0.02 18.74
C THR A 615 20.43 -1.41 19.24
N LYS A 616 19.33 -2.10 18.93
CA LYS A 616 19.08 -3.48 19.39
C LYS A 616 19.42 -4.54 18.36
N VAL A 617 19.54 -4.19 17.07
CA VAL A 617 19.67 -5.16 15.98
C VAL A 617 20.84 -4.86 15.05
N THR A 618 20.84 -3.76 14.28
CA THR A 618 21.81 -3.59 13.19
C THR A 618 23.21 -3.15 13.66
N ASN A 619 23.35 -2.51 14.82
CA ASN A 619 24.65 -2.21 15.41
C ASN A 619 25.48 -3.49 15.60
N GLU A 620 24.84 -4.62 15.91
CA GLU A 620 25.50 -5.92 16.07
C GLU A 620 26.00 -6.52 14.76
N LEU A 621 25.40 -6.16 13.62
CA LEU A 621 25.86 -6.59 12.29
C LEU A 621 27.25 -6.04 11.97
N LEU A 622 27.64 -4.91 12.58
CA LEU A 622 29.00 -4.38 12.46
C LEU A 622 30.07 -5.26 13.11
N LYS A 623 29.71 -6.32 13.83
CA LYS A 623 30.68 -7.36 14.19
C LYS A 623 31.13 -8.18 12.98
N GLN A 624 30.35 -8.19 11.90
CA GLN A 624 30.58 -9.06 10.74
C GLN A 624 30.89 -8.28 9.46
N ILE A 625 30.15 -7.19 9.20
CA ILE A 625 30.18 -6.50 7.90
C ILE A 625 30.15 -4.98 8.07
N PRO A 626 30.72 -4.19 7.13
CA PRO A 626 30.82 -2.74 7.28
C PRO A 626 29.54 -1.99 6.88
N ASN A 627 28.56 -2.63 6.23
CA ASN A 627 27.59 -1.94 5.36
C ASN A 627 26.42 -1.23 6.05
N PHE A 628 26.43 -1.08 7.39
CA PHE A 628 25.32 -0.49 8.14
C PHE A 628 25.79 0.69 8.98
N VAL A 629 25.04 1.78 9.00
CA VAL A 629 25.35 2.92 9.87
C VAL A 629 25.20 2.55 11.35
N TYR A 630 26.10 3.06 12.19
CA TYR A 630 26.05 2.87 13.63
C TYR A 630 25.32 4.02 14.33
N VAL A 631 24.48 3.67 15.30
CA VAL A 631 23.78 4.62 16.16
C VAL A 631 24.35 4.54 17.57
N PHE A 632 24.89 5.66 18.07
CA PHE A 632 25.52 5.74 19.39
C PHE A 632 24.51 5.94 20.53
N GLY A 633 23.30 6.40 20.21
CA GLY A 633 22.27 6.62 21.22
C GLY A 633 21.25 7.65 20.77
N ALA A 634 20.23 7.86 21.62
CA ALA A 634 19.18 8.84 21.39
C ALA A 634 18.70 9.44 22.71
N TYR A 635 18.30 10.71 22.72
CA TYR A 635 17.75 11.40 23.88
C TYR A 635 16.49 12.21 23.54
N TRP A 636 15.72 12.56 24.56
CA TRP A 636 14.44 13.26 24.46
C TRP A 636 14.50 14.57 25.26
N ASN A 637 13.99 15.65 24.69
CA ASN A 637 13.81 16.93 25.39
C ASN A 637 12.62 17.71 24.78
N ASP A 638 12.37 18.92 25.27
CA ASP A 638 11.25 19.79 24.82
C ASP A 638 11.27 20.08 23.31
N SER A 639 12.44 20.02 22.68
CA SER A 639 12.59 20.26 21.23
C SER A 639 12.33 19.00 20.38
N GLY A 640 12.07 17.86 21.00
CA GLY A 640 11.72 16.59 20.35
C GLY A 640 12.71 15.46 20.65
N MET A 641 12.70 14.47 19.76
CA MET A 641 13.59 13.30 19.85
C MET A 641 14.85 13.56 19.01
N HIS A 642 16.00 13.14 19.54
CA HIS A 642 17.31 13.33 18.92
C HIS A 642 18.06 12.01 18.90
N MET A 643 18.59 11.63 17.75
CA MET A 643 19.40 10.43 17.55
C MET A 643 20.82 10.85 17.15
N ILE A 644 21.81 10.19 17.73
CA ILE A 644 23.24 10.43 17.52
C ILE A 644 23.80 9.24 16.74
N LEU A 645 24.34 9.51 15.56
CA LEU A 645 24.83 8.52 14.61
C LEU A 645 26.30 8.78 14.31
N GLU A 646 26.99 7.77 13.78
CA GLU A 646 28.30 7.98 13.17
C GLU A 646 28.23 8.91 11.96
N HIS A 647 29.29 9.70 11.76
CA HIS A 647 29.45 10.46 10.53
C HIS A 647 30.17 9.63 9.48
N VAL A 648 29.40 9.07 8.55
CA VAL A 648 29.96 8.40 7.37
C VAL A 648 30.38 9.44 6.34
N GLN A 649 31.69 9.64 6.17
CA GLN A 649 32.21 10.54 5.15
C GLN A 649 32.00 9.96 3.74
N GLY A 650 31.18 10.62 2.93
CA GLY A 650 30.89 10.18 1.58
C GLY A 650 29.76 10.96 0.91
N GLU A 651 29.49 10.62 -0.34
CA GLU A 651 28.32 11.08 -1.08
C GLU A 651 27.23 10.00 -1.07
N THR A 652 25.96 10.38 -1.18
CA THR A 652 24.88 9.40 -1.36
C THR A 652 25.07 8.63 -2.68
N PHE A 653 24.57 7.39 -2.77
CA PHE A 653 24.67 6.61 -3.99
C PHE A 653 23.93 7.26 -5.17
N THR A 654 22.86 8.02 -4.91
CA THR A 654 22.23 8.90 -5.93
C THR A 654 23.20 9.96 -6.45
N GLN A 655 23.92 10.64 -5.55
CA GLN A 655 24.92 11.64 -5.93
C GLN A 655 26.06 10.99 -6.72
N TYR A 656 26.58 9.85 -6.28
CA TYR A 656 27.60 9.09 -7.00
C TYR A 656 27.15 8.72 -8.41
N ILE A 657 25.94 8.14 -8.56
CA ILE A 657 25.39 7.76 -9.88
C ILE A 657 25.30 8.98 -10.81
N ARG A 658 24.80 10.11 -10.31
CA ARG A 658 24.62 11.32 -11.10
C ARG A 658 25.93 12.06 -11.36
N GLY A 659 26.90 11.91 -10.47
CA GLY A 659 28.18 12.60 -10.49
C GLY A 659 29.09 12.23 -11.66
N PRO A 660 30.21 12.97 -11.82
CA PRO A 660 31.18 12.76 -12.88
C PRO A 660 32.06 11.53 -12.65
N ASN A 661 32.24 11.10 -11.40
CA ASN A 661 33.06 9.95 -11.01
C ASN A 661 32.35 8.60 -11.12
N PHE A 662 31.15 8.58 -11.72
CA PHE A 662 30.37 7.36 -11.90
C PHE A 662 31.09 6.40 -12.85
N ASN A 663 31.27 5.17 -12.39
CA ASN A 663 31.77 4.08 -13.21
C ASN A 663 30.87 2.83 -13.10
N ILE A 664 30.67 2.11 -14.20
CA ILE A 664 29.72 1.00 -14.24
C ILE A 664 30.22 -0.25 -13.51
N GLU A 665 31.54 -0.48 -13.47
CA GLU A 665 32.12 -1.59 -12.70
C GLU A 665 31.97 -1.34 -11.20
N ASP A 666 32.27 -0.13 -10.73
CA ASP A 666 32.08 0.27 -9.33
C ASP A 666 30.61 0.20 -8.92
N PHE A 667 29.70 0.70 -9.77
CA PHE A 667 28.26 0.55 -9.60
C PHE A 667 27.85 -0.91 -9.41
N SER A 668 28.37 -1.80 -10.25
CA SER A 668 28.08 -3.24 -10.19
C SER A 668 28.64 -3.88 -8.92
N LEU A 669 29.85 -3.48 -8.50
CA LEU A 669 30.48 -3.96 -7.26
C LEU A 669 29.74 -3.45 -6.01
N ILE A 670 29.24 -2.21 -6.03
CA ILE A 670 28.38 -1.66 -4.98
C ILE A 670 27.10 -2.49 -4.83
N LEU A 671 26.45 -2.85 -5.95
CA LEU A 671 25.25 -3.70 -5.90
C LEU A 671 25.55 -5.11 -5.33
N ILE A 672 26.71 -5.69 -5.65
CA ILE A 672 27.15 -6.98 -5.09
C ILE A 672 27.38 -6.86 -3.58
N GLN A 673 28.09 -5.82 -3.13
CA GLN A 673 28.33 -5.58 -1.70
C GLN A 673 27.01 -5.39 -0.94
N LEU A 674 26.07 -4.62 -1.48
CA LEU A 674 24.74 -4.45 -0.89
C LEU A 674 23.99 -5.79 -0.80
N ALA A 675 24.03 -6.61 -1.86
CA ALA A 675 23.38 -7.92 -1.85
C ALA A 675 24.01 -8.90 -0.84
N LEU A 676 25.35 -8.91 -0.72
CA LEU A 676 26.05 -9.70 0.29
C LEU A 676 25.72 -9.23 1.71
N ALA A 677 25.69 -7.91 1.95
CA ALA A 677 25.33 -7.33 3.23
C ALA A 677 23.88 -7.68 3.63
N LEU A 678 22.94 -7.58 2.68
CA LEU A 678 21.54 -7.96 2.90
C LEU A 678 21.40 -9.46 3.18
N HIS A 679 22.17 -10.31 2.50
CA HIS A 679 22.16 -11.75 2.78
C HIS A 679 22.57 -12.06 4.23
N VAL A 680 23.67 -11.47 4.69
CA VAL A 680 24.15 -11.62 6.07
C VAL A 680 23.12 -11.07 7.07
N ALA A 681 22.56 -9.88 6.81
CA ALA A 681 21.56 -9.26 7.67
C ALA A 681 20.26 -10.08 7.75
N GLN A 682 19.79 -10.65 6.63
CA GLN A 682 18.62 -11.52 6.60
C GLN A 682 18.81 -12.79 7.41
N ARG A 683 19.99 -13.43 7.32
CA ARG A 683 20.31 -14.63 8.11
C ARG A 683 20.39 -14.32 9.60
N THR A 684 21.03 -13.21 9.95
CA THR A 684 21.31 -12.84 11.35
C THR A 684 20.05 -12.35 12.08
N CYS A 685 19.30 -11.45 11.45
CA CYS A 685 18.21 -10.73 12.11
C CYS A 685 16.96 -10.53 11.24
N GLY A 686 16.81 -11.25 10.13
CA GLY A 686 15.61 -11.14 9.31
C GLY A 686 15.39 -9.76 8.69
N LEU A 687 16.47 -9.00 8.47
CA LEU A 687 16.37 -7.62 7.99
C LEU A 687 15.76 -7.54 6.57
N VAL A 688 14.73 -6.73 6.43
CA VAL A 688 14.24 -6.21 5.14
C VAL A 688 14.03 -4.72 5.28
N HIS A 689 14.70 -3.91 4.48
CA HIS A 689 14.72 -2.46 4.65
C HIS A 689 13.43 -1.78 4.17
N HIS A 690 12.78 -2.28 3.11
CA HIS A 690 11.58 -1.71 2.48
C HIS A 690 11.68 -0.26 1.95
N ASP A 691 12.83 0.40 2.09
CA ASP A 691 13.10 1.70 1.50
C ASP A 691 14.56 1.82 1.03
N LEU A 692 15.22 0.69 0.73
CA LEU A 692 16.60 0.66 0.22
C LEU A 692 16.71 1.21 -1.22
N THR A 693 16.79 2.52 -1.30
CA THR A 693 16.92 3.30 -2.53
C THR A 693 18.29 3.97 -2.55
N PRO A 694 18.78 4.46 -3.71
CA PRO A 694 20.13 5.03 -3.80
C PRO A 694 20.36 6.27 -2.94
N TRP A 695 19.33 6.94 -2.41
CA TRP A 695 19.51 8.05 -1.48
C TRP A 695 19.68 7.59 -0.02
N ASN A 696 19.28 6.36 0.31
CA ASN A 696 19.46 5.72 1.62
C ASN A 696 20.75 4.88 1.70
N VAL A 697 21.71 5.13 0.80
CA VAL A 697 23.04 4.51 0.81
C VAL A 697 24.09 5.61 0.68
N ILE A 698 25.07 5.66 1.58
CA ILE A 698 26.25 6.51 1.50
C ILE A 698 27.42 5.69 0.96
N ILE A 699 28.13 6.24 -0.03
CA ILE A 699 29.34 5.62 -0.58
C ILE A 699 30.55 6.21 0.13
N GLN A 700 31.12 5.44 1.06
CA GLN A 700 32.35 5.80 1.75
C GLN A 700 33.56 5.42 0.89
N ARG A 701 34.49 6.37 0.72
CA ARG A 701 35.76 6.14 0.01
C ARG A 701 36.89 5.93 1.00
N LEU A 702 37.57 4.79 0.89
CA LEU A 702 38.74 4.45 1.69
C LEU A 702 40.04 4.97 1.02
N PRO A 703 41.10 5.27 1.80
CA PRO A 703 42.38 5.71 1.24
C PRO A 703 43.05 4.65 0.36
N GLU A 704 42.86 3.38 0.68
CA GLU A 704 43.42 2.23 -0.02
C GLU A 704 42.41 1.08 -0.13
N PRO A 705 42.57 0.13 -1.07
CA PRO A 705 41.67 -1.01 -1.19
C PRO A 705 41.74 -1.91 0.04
N VAL A 706 40.60 -2.17 0.68
CA VAL A 706 40.48 -3.04 1.85
C VAL A 706 39.67 -4.29 1.51
N LYS A 707 39.97 -5.41 2.18
CA LYS A 707 39.24 -6.67 2.06
C LYS A 707 38.17 -6.78 3.13
N PHE A 708 36.93 -7.02 2.71
CA PHE A 708 35.81 -7.33 3.60
C PHE A 708 35.26 -8.72 3.31
N ASP A 709 35.05 -9.50 4.36
CA ASP A 709 34.55 -10.87 4.28
C ASP A 709 33.06 -10.92 4.61
N TYR A 710 32.31 -11.67 3.80
CA TYR A 710 30.88 -11.91 3.96
C TYR A 710 30.65 -13.42 4.08
N ILE A 711 30.16 -13.86 5.23
CA ILE A 711 29.93 -15.28 5.54
C ILE A 711 28.63 -15.73 4.86
N ILE A 712 28.72 -16.76 4.02
CA ILE A 712 27.56 -17.38 3.36
C ILE A 712 27.12 -18.64 4.10
N ASP A 713 28.08 -19.49 4.45
CA ASP A 713 27.88 -20.72 5.21
C ASP A 713 29.22 -21.19 5.83
N HIS A 714 29.24 -22.37 6.46
CA HIS A 714 30.41 -22.97 7.10
C HIS A 714 31.59 -23.33 6.15
N GLU A 715 31.40 -23.24 4.83
CA GLU A 715 32.43 -23.55 3.81
C GLU A 715 32.76 -22.34 2.93
N THR A 716 31.84 -21.38 2.85
CA THR A 716 31.88 -20.32 1.85
C THR A 716 31.88 -18.93 2.49
N VAL A 717 32.96 -18.20 2.21
CA VAL A 717 33.12 -16.77 2.47
C VAL A 717 33.37 -16.05 1.15
N TYR A 718 32.67 -14.95 0.92
CA TYR A 718 33.01 -14.02 -0.15
C TYR A 718 33.88 -12.89 0.38
N THR A 719 35.10 -12.79 -0.12
CA THR A 719 36.02 -11.68 0.17
C THR A 719 35.95 -10.66 -0.95
N VAL A 720 35.52 -9.44 -0.62
CA VAL A 720 35.43 -8.31 -1.56
C VAL A 720 36.60 -7.36 -1.31
N THR A 721 37.40 -7.09 -2.34
CA THR A 721 38.44 -6.05 -2.28
C THR A 721 37.91 -4.76 -2.89
N THR A 722 37.83 -3.68 -2.12
CA THR A 722 37.20 -2.42 -2.57
C THR A 722 37.80 -1.18 -1.89
N GLN A 723 37.74 -0.04 -2.59
CA GLN A 723 37.92 1.30 -2.01
C GLN A 723 36.58 2.01 -1.73
N LEU A 724 35.48 1.49 -2.28
CA LEU A 724 34.14 2.06 -2.15
C LEU A 724 33.27 1.12 -1.33
N VAL A 725 32.90 1.57 -0.14
CA VAL A 725 32.06 0.80 0.79
C VAL A 725 30.67 1.43 0.85
N PRO A 726 29.62 0.73 0.40
CA PRO A 726 28.26 1.23 0.53
C PRO A 726 27.75 1.00 1.96
N ILE A 727 27.34 2.08 2.62
CA ILE A 727 26.79 2.11 3.97
C ILE A 727 25.30 2.44 3.89
N ILE A 728 24.46 1.53 4.37
CA ILE A 728 23.01 1.66 4.42
C ILE A 728 22.63 2.53 5.62
N ILE A 729 21.74 3.49 5.39
CA ILE A 729 21.21 4.44 6.38
C ILE A 729 19.68 4.43 6.38
N ASP A 730 19.08 5.02 7.42
CA ASP A 730 17.63 5.20 7.56
C ASP A 730 16.82 3.89 7.65
N MET A 731 16.78 3.31 8.85
CA MET A 731 16.06 2.06 9.14
C MET A 731 14.59 2.27 9.51
N GLY A 732 14.05 3.49 9.39
CA GLY A 732 12.74 3.86 9.93
C GLY A 732 11.53 3.15 9.31
N ARG A 733 11.73 2.38 8.23
CA ARG A 733 10.70 1.58 7.54
C ARG A 733 11.00 0.09 7.45
N SER A 734 12.08 -0.34 8.08
CA SER A 734 12.57 -1.70 7.97
C SER A 734 11.67 -2.70 8.71
N HIS A 735 12.00 -3.98 8.52
CA HIS A 735 11.50 -5.12 9.24
C HIS A 735 12.71 -5.88 9.80
N VAL A 736 12.63 -6.36 11.03
CA VAL A 736 13.64 -7.20 11.69
C VAL A 736 12.97 -8.24 12.58
N ILE A 737 13.73 -9.30 12.90
CA ILE A 737 13.40 -10.27 13.94
C ILE A 737 14.32 -10.03 15.13
N TYR A 738 13.74 -9.70 16.28
CA TYR A 738 14.46 -9.51 17.53
C TYR A 738 13.81 -10.32 18.65
N LYS A 739 14.62 -11.12 19.37
CA LYS A 739 14.15 -12.05 20.41
C LYS A 739 12.94 -12.88 19.94
N ASN A 740 13.06 -13.48 18.76
CA ASN A 740 12.01 -14.28 18.11
C ASN A 740 10.68 -13.54 17.90
N ASN A 741 10.67 -12.22 17.80
CA ASN A 741 9.47 -11.46 17.43
C ASN A 741 9.74 -10.64 16.17
N HIS A 742 8.74 -10.55 15.30
CA HIS A 742 8.75 -9.64 14.16
C HIS A 742 8.49 -8.20 14.63
N TYR A 743 9.28 -7.27 14.09
CA TYR A 743 9.08 -5.84 14.23
C TYR A 743 9.19 -5.21 12.86
N GLY A 744 8.17 -4.50 12.39
CA GLY A 744 8.24 -3.86 11.09
C GLY A 744 7.17 -2.82 10.83
N MET A 745 7.54 -1.74 10.15
CA MET A 745 6.62 -0.67 9.75
C MET A 745 5.85 -1.00 8.47
N ILE A 746 6.44 -1.83 7.61
CA ILE A 746 5.88 -2.31 6.34
C ILE A 746 5.89 -3.83 6.39
N ASN A 747 4.77 -4.46 6.04
CA ASN A 747 4.60 -5.92 6.11
C ASN A 747 5.06 -6.50 7.47
N MET A 748 4.51 -5.96 8.56
CA MET A 748 4.91 -6.18 9.96
C MET A 748 5.32 -7.62 10.35
N PHE A 749 4.70 -8.64 9.76
CA PHE A 749 4.90 -10.05 10.12
C PHE A 749 5.51 -10.91 9.01
N GLN A 750 5.90 -10.34 7.88
CA GLN A 750 6.36 -11.13 6.74
C GLN A 750 7.62 -10.56 6.11
N MET A 751 8.60 -11.44 5.90
CA MET A 751 9.78 -11.14 5.11
C MET A 751 9.58 -11.46 3.63
N SER A 752 10.09 -10.57 2.77
CA SER A 752 10.39 -10.86 1.37
C SER A 752 11.89 -10.69 1.16
N THR A 753 12.62 -11.79 1.04
CA THR A 753 14.09 -11.78 0.95
C THR A 753 14.61 -11.04 -0.27
N ILE A 754 13.83 -10.99 -1.36
CA ILE A 754 14.20 -10.31 -2.60
C ILE A 754 13.82 -8.82 -2.63
N GLN A 755 12.99 -8.36 -1.70
CA GLN A 755 12.35 -7.04 -1.73
C GLN A 755 13.35 -5.90 -1.97
N ASP A 756 14.42 -5.86 -1.19
CA ASP A 756 15.40 -4.76 -1.23
C ASP A 756 16.27 -4.81 -2.48
N ILE A 757 16.53 -6.01 -3.03
CA ILE A 757 17.22 -6.18 -4.31
C ILE A 757 16.38 -5.60 -5.44
N ILE A 758 15.09 -5.92 -5.49
CA ILE A 758 14.19 -5.32 -6.49
C ILE A 758 14.12 -3.81 -6.31
N LEU A 759 14.07 -3.31 -5.07
CA LEU A 759 14.03 -1.87 -4.79
C LEU A 759 15.26 -1.16 -5.32
N ILE A 760 16.45 -1.61 -4.92
CA ILE A 760 17.72 -0.97 -5.28
C ILE A 760 18.01 -1.12 -6.76
N LEU A 761 17.72 -2.28 -7.39
CA LEU A 761 17.87 -2.45 -8.84
C LEU A 761 16.94 -1.53 -9.61
N THR A 762 15.64 -1.53 -9.27
CA THR A 762 14.64 -0.78 -10.03
C THR A 762 14.90 0.74 -9.98
N THR A 763 15.29 1.24 -8.81
CA THR A 763 15.55 2.66 -8.60
C THR A 763 16.91 3.07 -9.16
N SER A 764 17.99 2.33 -8.86
CA SER A 764 19.35 2.67 -9.31
C SER A 764 19.55 2.51 -10.82
N ILE A 765 19.03 1.44 -11.44
CA ILE A 765 19.11 1.24 -12.90
C ILE A 765 18.40 2.38 -13.62
N TYR A 766 17.26 2.83 -13.11
CA TYR A 766 16.55 3.96 -13.69
C TYR A 766 17.37 5.25 -13.62
N GLU A 767 17.98 5.54 -12.46
CA GLU A 767 18.83 6.72 -12.27
C GLU A 767 20.04 6.71 -13.22
N VAL A 768 20.66 5.55 -13.44
CA VAL A 768 21.70 5.40 -14.48
C VAL A 768 21.09 5.64 -15.86
N ALA A 769 19.98 5.00 -16.19
CA ALA A 769 19.43 4.98 -17.54
C ALA A 769 18.96 6.35 -18.07
N VAL A 770 18.67 7.31 -17.18
CA VAL A 770 18.27 8.67 -17.55
C VAL A 770 19.43 9.65 -17.72
N LYS A 771 20.69 9.23 -17.50
CA LYS A 771 21.86 10.06 -17.84
C LYS A 771 21.97 10.27 -19.35
N ASP A 772 22.40 11.48 -19.73
CA ASP A 772 22.50 11.89 -21.13
C ASP A 772 23.65 11.17 -21.88
N ASN A 773 24.76 10.89 -21.17
CA ASN A 773 25.97 10.29 -21.75
C ASN A 773 26.37 9.00 -21.01
N ILE A 774 26.06 7.84 -21.60
CA ILE A 774 26.40 6.51 -21.07
C ILE A 774 27.16 5.75 -22.16
N SER A 775 28.30 5.15 -21.79
CA SER A 775 29.11 4.40 -22.76
C SER A 775 28.39 3.13 -23.24
N PRO A 776 28.66 2.65 -24.47
CA PRO A 776 28.09 1.38 -24.95
C PRO A 776 28.40 0.18 -24.04
N LYS A 777 29.59 0.16 -23.42
CA LYS A 777 29.97 -0.83 -22.41
C LYS A 777 29.03 -0.78 -21.21
N ALA A 778 28.76 0.42 -20.70
CA ALA A 778 27.86 0.61 -19.57
C ALA A 778 26.41 0.22 -19.92
N VAL A 779 25.93 0.50 -21.14
CA VAL A 779 24.62 0.04 -21.62
C VAL A 779 24.53 -1.48 -21.61
N ASN A 780 25.55 -2.19 -22.12
CA ASN A 780 25.58 -3.65 -22.14
C ASN A 780 25.52 -4.25 -20.73
N ILE A 781 26.35 -3.75 -19.82
CA ILE A 781 26.37 -4.19 -18.41
C ILE A 781 25.03 -3.91 -17.74
N LEU A 782 24.45 -2.72 -17.94
CA LEU A 782 23.16 -2.35 -17.35
C LEU A 782 22.02 -3.27 -17.82
N ILE A 783 22.02 -3.67 -19.10
CA ILE A 783 21.07 -4.64 -19.64
C ILE A 783 21.26 -6.02 -18.98
N ARG A 784 22.51 -6.47 -18.78
CA ARG A 784 22.78 -7.73 -18.06
C ARG A 784 22.25 -7.67 -16.64
N ILE A 785 22.54 -6.61 -15.89
CA ILE A 785 22.02 -6.43 -14.51
C ILE A 785 20.48 -6.46 -14.50
N ALA A 786 19.84 -5.70 -15.40
CA ALA A 786 18.38 -5.64 -15.50
C ALA A 786 17.75 -7.01 -15.82
N ASN A 787 18.46 -7.87 -16.56
CA ASN A 787 18.00 -9.19 -16.95
C ASN A 787 17.96 -10.22 -15.82
N PHE A 788 18.45 -9.89 -14.63
CA PHE A 788 18.12 -10.67 -13.42
C PHE A 788 16.60 -10.73 -13.17
N LEU A 789 15.87 -9.66 -13.52
CA LEU A 789 14.41 -9.59 -13.36
C LEU A 789 13.66 -10.32 -14.49
N SER A 790 14.34 -10.64 -15.59
CA SER A 790 13.74 -11.18 -16.81
C SER A 790 13.54 -12.69 -16.75
N GLY A 791 12.70 -13.23 -17.65
CA GLY A 791 12.38 -14.66 -17.66
C GLY A 791 11.44 -15.07 -16.52
N THR A 792 10.81 -14.08 -15.88
CA THR A 792 9.91 -14.24 -14.73
C THR A 792 8.50 -13.76 -15.09
N LYS A 793 7.49 -14.04 -14.26
CA LYS A 793 6.17 -13.39 -14.41
C LYS A 793 6.22 -11.89 -14.15
N TYR A 794 7.22 -11.42 -13.41
CA TYR A 794 7.48 -9.99 -13.19
C TYR A 794 7.93 -9.29 -14.48
N ARG A 795 8.82 -9.94 -15.25
CA ARG A 795 9.23 -9.49 -16.59
C ARG A 795 9.51 -10.71 -17.48
N GLN A 796 8.54 -11.06 -18.32
CA GLN A 796 8.63 -12.28 -19.14
C GLN A 796 9.73 -12.21 -20.22
N LYS A 797 9.86 -11.07 -20.90
CA LYS A 797 10.83 -10.90 -22.00
C LYS A 797 12.13 -10.29 -21.49
N PRO A 798 13.31 -10.72 -21.99
CA PRO A 798 14.56 -10.07 -21.67
C PRO A 798 14.55 -8.59 -22.09
N PHE A 799 15.31 -7.78 -21.36
CA PHE A 799 15.64 -6.42 -21.76
C PHE A 799 16.59 -6.46 -22.94
N VAL A 800 16.28 -5.65 -23.96
CA VAL A 800 17.06 -5.54 -25.20
C VAL A 800 17.38 -4.08 -25.50
N ALA A 801 18.51 -3.87 -26.18
CA ALA A 801 18.94 -2.54 -26.57
C ALA A 801 17.97 -1.95 -27.59
N THR A 802 17.32 -0.84 -27.24
CA THR A 802 16.29 -0.19 -28.07
C THR A 802 16.36 1.33 -27.98
N GLY A 803 15.91 2.03 -29.03
CA GLY A 803 15.94 3.50 -29.10
C GLY A 803 17.35 4.07 -29.32
N LYS A 804 17.43 5.41 -29.42
CA LYS A 804 18.65 6.13 -29.85
C LYS A 804 19.90 5.84 -28.99
N ASN A 805 19.72 5.55 -27.70
CA ASN A 805 20.83 5.32 -26.74
C ASN A 805 20.85 3.87 -26.22
N GLY A 806 20.13 2.93 -26.85
CA GLY A 806 20.07 1.52 -26.42
C GLY A 806 19.31 1.26 -25.10
N LEU A 807 18.71 2.27 -24.47
CA LEU A 807 18.06 2.17 -23.15
C LEU A 807 16.54 2.37 -23.17
N GLY A 808 15.91 2.36 -24.35
CA GLY A 808 14.48 2.61 -24.53
C GLY A 808 13.59 1.69 -23.69
N ASP A 809 13.80 0.37 -23.77
CA ASP A 809 13.05 -0.66 -23.05
C ASP A 809 13.26 -0.56 -21.53
N ILE A 810 14.51 -0.38 -21.08
CA ILE A 810 14.84 -0.15 -19.66
C ILE A 810 14.09 1.09 -19.14
N ARG A 811 14.24 2.25 -19.80
CA ARG A 811 13.55 3.49 -19.38
C ARG A 811 12.04 3.30 -19.37
N PHE A 812 11.50 2.57 -20.35
CA PHE A 812 10.07 2.32 -20.46
C PHE A 812 9.53 1.52 -19.28
N PHE A 813 10.17 0.39 -18.97
CA PHE A 813 9.77 -0.49 -17.87
C PHE A 813 9.98 0.17 -16.50
N PHE A 814 11.20 0.62 -16.22
CA PHE A 814 11.57 1.11 -14.90
C PHE A 814 10.89 2.44 -14.53
N ARG A 815 10.42 3.23 -15.51
CA ARG A 815 9.61 4.43 -15.23
C ARG A 815 8.30 4.12 -14.49
N LYS A 816 7.68 2.95 -14.77
CA LYS A 816 6.49 2.48 -14.05
C LYS A 816 6.89 1.74 -12.78
N ALA A 817 7.86 0.82 -12.91
CA ALA A 817 8.25 -0.08 -11.82
C ALA A 817 8.90 0.64 -10.63
N LYS A 818 9.59 1.77 -10.82
CA LYS A 818 10.28 2.49 -9.72
C LYS A 818 9.36 3.19 -8.70
N ARG A 819 8.04 3.11 -8.88
CA ARG A 819 7.10 3.82 -8.02
C ARG A 819 6.99 3.06 -6.71
N TYR A 820 7.19 3.76 -5.60
CA TYR A 820 7.27 3.17 -4.27
C TYR A 820 6.10 2.24 -3.93
N THR A 821 4.87 2.66 -4.17
CA THR A 821 3.68 1.83 -3.93
C THR A 821 3.71 0.52 -4.74
N GLU A 822 4.06 0.58 -6.03
CA GLU A 822 4.19 -0.63 -6.87
C GLU A 822 5.35 -1.53 -6.41
N LEU A 823 6.42 -0.97 -5.86
CA LEU A 823 7.56 -1.73 -5.35
C LEU A 823 7.26 -2.49 -4.06
N ILE A 824 6.40 -1.93 -3.20
CA ILE A 824 6.06 -2.51 -1.90
C ILE A 824 4.86 -3.46 -2.02
N SER A 825 3.77 -3.02 -2.66
CA SER A 825 2.53 -3.81 -2.74
C SER A 825 2.40 -4.64 -4.02
N GLY A 826 3.30 -4.47 -4.99
CA GLY A 826 3.25 -5.20 -6.25
C GLY A 826 3.58 -6.69 -6.07
N ASN A 827 2.89 -7.54 -6.84
CA ASN A 827 3.22 -8.97 -6.87
C ASN A 827 4.56 -9.17 -7.57
N LYS A 828 5.52 -9.80 -6.86
CA LYS A 828 6.86 -10.11 -7.39
C LYS A 828 6.91 -11.51 -8.02
N PHE A 829 5.83 -12.25 -7.91
CA PHE A 829 5.61 -13.58 -8.49
C PHE A 829 6.71 -14.56 -8.08
N ASP A 830 7.33 -15.21 -9.05
CA ASP A 830 8.41 -16.17 -8.87
C ASP A 830 9.71 -15.55 -8.33
N LEU A 831 9.86 -14.21 -8.35
CA LEU A 831 10.99 -13.56 -7.69
C LEU A 831 10.92 -13.68 -6.16
N GLU A 832 9.75 -13.88 -5.55
CA GLU A 832 9.64 -14.07 -4.08
C GLU A 832 10.42 -15.30 -3.58
N ASN A 833 10.72 -16.26 -4.47
CA ASN A 833 11.51 -17.44 -4.14
C ASN A 833 13.04 -17.20 -4.23
N LYS A 834 13.47 -15.98 -4.58
CA LYS A 834 14.89 -15.62 -4.71
C LYS A 834 15.39 -14.88 -3.47
N THR A 835 16.70 -14.88 -3.32
CA THR A 835 17.44 -14.23 -2.24
C THR A 835 18.45 -13.24 -2.81
N PRO A 836 19.06 -12.39 -1.96
CA PRO A 836 20.19 -11.56 -2.38
C PRO A 836 21.36 -12.37 -2.94
N LEU A 837 21.57 -13.60 -2.46
CA LEU A 837 22.64 -14.47 -2.92
C LEU A 837 22.42 -14.93 -4.37
N ASP A 838 21.17 -15.23 -4.77
CA ASP A 838 20.83 -15.55 -6.17
C ASP A 838 21.25 -14.42 -7.13
N PHE A 839 21.12 -13.16 -6.69
CA PHE A 839 21.58 -12.01 -7.47
C PHE A 839 23.10 -11.93 -7.55
N VAL A 840 23.82 -12.19 -6.44
CA VAL A 840 25.29 -12.25 -6.44
C VAL A 840 25.79 -13.35 -7.38
N GLU A 841 25.26 -14.56 -7.28
CA GLU A 841 25.63 -15.68 -8.15
C GLU A 841 25.34 -15.37 -9.62
N TYR A 842 24.18 -14.77 -9.90
CA TYR A 842 23.85 -14.27 -11.24
C TYR A 842 24.92 -13.28 -11.74
N MET A 843 25.32 -12.31 -10.93
CA MET A 843 26.30 -11.30 -11.32
C MET A 843 27.69 -11.91 -11.57
N LEU A 844 28.18 -12.74 -10.65
CA LEU A 844 29.50 -13.39 -10.74
C LEU A 844 29.61 -14.35 -11.94
N LYS A 845 28.49 -14.96 -12.36
CA LYS A 845 28.44 -15.80 -13.57
C LYS A 845 28.55 -14.98 -14.86
N ASN A 846 28.07 -13.74 -14.86
CA ASN A 846 27.92 -12.93 -16.07
C ASN A 846 29.02 -11.87 -16.26
N ILE A 847 29.71 -11.47 -15.20
CA ILE A 847 30.71 -10.40 -15.18
C ILE A 847 31.82 -10.74 -14.18
N ARG A 848 33.08 -10.45 -14.52
CA ARG A 848 34.23 -10.64 -13.62
C ARG A 848 34.35 -9.49 -12.63
N PHE A 849 34.51 -9.81 -11.35
CA PHE A 849 34.64 -8.85 -10.26
C PHE A 849 35.79 -9.21 -9.31
N PRO A 850 36.33 -8.25 -8.53
CA PRO A 850 37.33 -8.51 -7.49
C PRO A 850 36.70 -9.15 -6.24
N VAL A 851 35.99 -10.25 -6.44
CA VAL A 851 35.31 -11.03 -5.40
C VAL A 851 35.90 -12.44 -5.40
N GLN A 852 36.45 -12.85 -4.27
CA GLN A 852 37.08 -14.17 -4.10
C GLN A 852 36.19 -15.05 -3.23
N ARG A 853 36.01 -16.30 -3.65
CA ARG A 853 35.39 -17.34 -2.80
C ARG A 853 36.49 -18.03 -2.00
N THR A 854 36.37 -18.05 -0.69
CA THR A 854 37.33 -18.69 0.23
C THR A 854 36.60 -19.49 1.31
N ASN A 855 37.33 -20.26 2.10
CA ASN A 855 36.84 -20.97 3.27
C ASN A 855 37.49 -20.48 4.57
N ARG A 856 37.99 -19.23 4.57
CA ARG A 856 38.72 -18.62 5.68
C ARG A 856 38.16 -17.24 5.98
N LEU A 857 37.98 -16.93 7.26
CA LEU A 857 37.47 -15.66 7.74
C LEU A 857 38.59 -14.78 8.31
N ASN A 858 38.70 -13.57 7.80
CA ASN A 858 39.48 -12.47 8.35
C ASN A 858 38.54 -11.32 8.74
N ASN A 859 37.94 -11.43 9.92
CA ASN A 859 36.91 -10.49 10.35
C ASN A 859 37.49 -9.18 10.91
N TYR A 860 37.86 -8.26 10.01
CA TYR A 860 38.34 -6.91 10.36
C TYR A 860 37.32 -6.10 11.16
N MET A 861 36.03 -6.34 10.97
CA MET A 861 34.98 -5.55 11.60
C MET A 861 34.85 -5.81 13.10
N SER A 862 35.19 -7.02 13.55
CA SER A 862 35.26 -7.39 14.97
C SER A 862 36.48 -6.86 15.74
N HIS A 863 37.37 -6.09 15.10
CA HIS A 863 38.61 -5.62 15.71
C HIS A 863 38.42 -4.54 16.79
N GLY A 864 39.45 -4.34 17.63
CA GLY A 864 39.49 -3.31 18.66
C GLY A 864 38.90 -3.75 20.01
N ASN A 865 38.86 -2.83 20.97
CA ASN A 865 38.26 -3.08 22.29
C ASN A 865 37.57 -1.81 22.81
N ALA A 866 36.25 -1.87 23.02
CA ALA A 866 35.45 -0.72 23.43
C ALA A 866 35.91 -0.12 24.76
N ARG A 867 36.33 -0.96 25.72
CA ARG A 867 36.82 -0.48 27.02
C ARG A 867 38.14 0.29 26.88
N GLN A 868 39.04 -0.20 26.03
CA GLN A 868 40.28 0.51 25.70
C GLN A 868 39.99 1.87 25.05
N VAL A 869 39.08 1.92 24.09
CA VAL A 869 38.67 3.16 23.40
C VAL A 869 38.06 4.17 24.39
N PHE A 870 37.19 3.69 25.28
CA PHE A 870 36.61 4.49 26.34
C PHE A 870 37.69 5.04 27.28
N ASP A 871 38.53 4.17 27.86
CA ASP A 871 39.61 4.60 28.77
C ASP A 871 40.58 5.58 28.06
N TYR A 872 40.91 5.34 26.78
CA TYR A 872 41.79 6.19 25.98
C TYR A 872 41.27 7.63 25.87
N ALA A 873 39.96 7.80 25.72
CA ALA A 873 39.35 9.11 25.53
C ALA A 873 39.48 10.03 26.75
N PHE A 874 39.75 9.47 27.93
CA PHE A 874 39.93 10.21 29.19
C PHE A 874 41.40 10.28 29.65
N CYS A 875 42.36 9.97 28.76
CA CYS A 875 43.79 10.10 29.03
C CYS A 875 44.34 11.44 28.50
N SER A 876 45.24 12.07 29.24
CA SER A 876 45.81 13.37 28.88
C SER A 876 47.14 13.25 28.12
N THR A 877 47.84 12.11 28.23
CA THR A 877 49.16 11.89 27.60
C THR A 877 49.22 10.62 26.75
N ASP A 878 50.15 10.56 25.80
CA ASP A 878 50.35 9.37 24.95
C ASP A 878 50.87 8.16 25.73
N GLN A 879 51.63 8.38 26.82
CA GLN A 879 52.03 7.32 27.74
C GLN A 879 50.81 6.70 28.45
N GLU A 880 49.86 7.51 28.93
CA GLU A 880 48.61 7.00 29.52
C GLU A 880 47.78 6.24 28.48
N ARG A 881 47.67 6.77 27.26
CA ARG A 881 46.99 6.12 26.14
C ARG A 881 47.62 4.77 25.81
N ALA A 882 48.95 4.66 25.78
CA ALA A 882 49.66 3.39 25.60
C ALA A 882 49.32 2.37 26.70
N LEU A 883 49.14 2.82 27.95
CA LEU A 883 48.75 1.96 29.07
C LEU A 883 47.32 1.40 28.91
N THR A 884 46.41 2.12 28.25
CA THR A 884 45.04 1.62 27.99
C THR A 884 45.06 0.35 27.14
N PHE A 885 45.94 0.25 26.14
CA PHE A 885 46.12 -0.98 25.36
C PHE A 885 46.65 -2.12 26.23
N ALA A 886 47.68 -1.84 27.05
CA ALA A 886 48.24 -2.82 27.98
C ALA A 886 47.21 -3.33 28.99
N SER A 887 46.28 -2.46 29.40
CA SER A 887 45.23 -2.79 30.37
C SER A 887 44.29 -3.88 29.88
N VAL A 888 44.07 -3.99 28.56
CA VAL A 888 43.27 -5.08 27.97
C VAL A 888 43.90 -6.42 28.31
N PHE A 889 45.21 -6.57 28.11
CA PHE A 889 45.94 -7.79 28.44
C PHE A 889 45.94 -8.05 29.96
N HIS A 890 46.05 -7.00 30.78
CA HIS A 890 45.99 -7.14 32.23
C HIS A 890 44.61 -7.59 32.73
N ARG A 891 43.53 -7.03 32.21
CA ARG A 891 42.16 -7.41 32.62
C ARG A 891 41.86 -8.87 32.34
N VAL A 892 42.38 -9.44 31.25
CA VAL A 892 42.27 -10.88 30.99
C VAL A 892 42.98 -11.72 32.06
N LYS A 893 44.02 -11.19 32.70
CA LYS A 893 44.71 -11.87 33.80
C LYS A 893 43.84 -11.98 35.04
N ASP A 894 43.06 -10.95 35.32
CA ASP A 894 42.30 -10.78 36.57
C ASP A 894 40.81 -11.12 36.39
N CYS A 895 40.39 -11.43 35.16
CA CYS A 895 39.06 -11.92 34.85
C CYS A 895 38.94 -13.42 35.13
N ASP A 896 37.85 -13.82 35.77
CA ASP A 896 37.44 -15.21 35.89
C ASP A 896 36.89 -15.69 34.53
N ILE A 897 37.77 -16.26 33.72
CA ILE A 897 37.37 -16.89 32.45
C ILE A 897 36.65 -18.20 32.79
N PRO A 898 35.34 -18.33 32.48
CA PRO A 898 34.58 -19.55 32.77
C PRO A 898 35.29 -20.78 32.22
N GLU A 899 35.28 -21.88 32.98
CA GLU A 899 35.71 -23.17 32.43
C GLU A 899 34.75 -23.55 31.29
N PRO A 900 35.25 -23.79 30.06
CA PRO A 900 34.39 -24.23 28.99
C PRO A 900 33.81 -25.60 29.36
N SER A 901 32.49 -25.75 29.27
CA SER A 901 31.81 -26.99 29.62
C SER A 901 32.10 -28.13 28.63
N ASN A 902 32.62 -27.80 27.45
CA ASN A 902 32.87 -28.74 26.37
C ASN A 902 33.97 -28.22 25.41
N LEU A 903 34.45 -29.08 24.51
CA LEU A 903 35.56 -28.78 23.60
C LEU A 903 35.18 -27.73 22.54
N LEU A 904 33.93 -27.74 22.08
CA LEU A 904 33.39 -26.76 21.14
C LEU A 904 33.52 -25.33 21.69
N LEU A 905 33.07 -25.12 22.92
CA LEU A 905 33.14 -23.83 23.60
C LEU A 905 34.56 -23.44 23.97
N ALA A 906 35.45 -24.42 24.25
CA ALA A 906 36.86 -24.16 24.45
C ALA A 906 37.51 -23.57 23.18
N TYR A 907 37.25 -24.17 22.01
CA TYR A 907 37.71 -23.64 20.72
C TYR A 907 37.15 -22.25 20.45
N TYR A 908 35.83 -22.07 20.54
CA TYR A 908 35.21 -20.78 20.29
C TYR A 908 35.75 -19.68 21.21
N THR A 909 35.91 -19.97 22.50
CA THR A 909 36.45 -19.02 23.50
C THR A 909 37.91 -18.68 23.20
N ALA A 910 38.75 -19.68 22.93
CA ALA A 910 40.16 -19.49 22.64
C ALA A 910 40.37 -18.67 21.35
N GLN A 911 39.65 -19.00 20.28
CA GLN A 911 39.67 -18.29 19.00
C GLN A 911 39.19 -16.84 19.17
N SER A 912 38.08 -16.63 19.88
CA SER A 912 37.53 -15.28 20.13
C SER A 912 38.51 -14.42 20.94
N LEU A 913 39.13 -14.97 21.98
CA LEU A 913 40.12 -14.26 22.79
C LEU A 913 41.39 -13.95 21.98
N GLU A 914 41.91 -14.92 21.22
CA GLU A 914 43.09 -14.71 20.38
C GLU A 914 42.85 -13.64 19.32
N ALA A 915 41.73 -13.69 18.60
CA ALA A 915 41.39 -12.72 17.57
C ALA A 915 41.31 -11.29 18.15
N ASN A 916 40.57 -11.10 19.24
CA ASN A 916 40.41 -9.80 19.90
C ASN A 916 41.74 -9.28 20.45
N LEU A 917 42.52 -10.11 21.16
CA LEU A 917 43.78 -9.67 21.77
C LEU A 917 44.86 -9.38 20.72
N THR A 918 44.92 -10.18 19.66
CA THR A 918 45.83 -9.95 18.53
C THR A 918 45.48 -8.66 17.80
N SER A 919 44.18 -8.39 17.62
CA SER A 919 43.68 -7.14 17.04
C SER A 919 44.13 -5.92 17.86
N VAL A 920 43.88 -5.92 19.17
CA VAL A 920 44.32 -4.84 20.07
C VAL A 920 45.85 -4.69 20.07
N TYR A 921 46.58 -5.81 20.03
CA TYR A 921 48.03 -5.80 19.92
C TYR A 921 48.50 -5.11 18.64
N ASN A 922 47.91 -5.42 17.49
CA ASN A 922 48.28 -4.80 16.22
C ASN A 922 48.03 -3.28 16.23
N ILE A 923 46.86 -2.86 16.71
CA ILE A 923 46.53 -1.43 16.86
C ILE A 923 47.52 -0.73 17.80
N MET A 924 47.85 -1.38 18.92
CA MET A 924 48.83 -0.85 19.88
C MET A 924 50.21 -0.68 19.25
N ILE A 925 50.70 -1.65 18.46
CA ILE A 925 52.01 -1.54 17.81
C ILE A 925 52.03 -0.36 16.83
N SER A 926 51.01 -0.21 16.00
CA SER A 926 50.90 0.94 15.09
C SER A 926 50.88 2.27 15.86
N PHE A 927 50.16 2.34 16.99
CA PHE A 927 50.14 3.52 17.86
C PHE A 927 51.51 3.84 18.48
N LEU A 928 52.19 2.84 19.04
CA LEU A 928 53.51 3.00 19.65
C LEU A 928 54.56 3.46 18.62
N GLN A 929 54.49 2.93 17.40
CA GLN A 929 55.34 3.36 16.29
C GLN A 929 55.07 4.81 15.89
N ALA A 930 53.81 5.21 15.77
CA ALA A 930 53.42 6.58 15.42
C ALA A 930 53.81 7.61 16.49
N THR A 931 53.86 7.21 17.77
CA THR A 931 54.16 8.09 18.91
C THR A 931 55.61 8.02 19.39
N GLY A 932 56.42 7.11 18.84
CA GLY A 932 57.83 6.94 19.24
C GLY A 932 58.01 6.31 20.63
N ILE A 933 56.99 5.65 21.19
CA ILE A 933 57.06 5.00 22.51
C ILE A 933 57.69 3.61 22.38
N GLU A 934 58.64 3.27 23.27
CA GLU A 934 59.32 1.97 23.30
C GLU A 934 58.34 0.80 23.51
N SER A 935 58.37 -0.19 22.61
CA SER A 935 57.36 -1.27 22.56
C SER A 935 57.67 -2.50 23.41
N ASP A 936 58.92 -2.73 23.83
CA ASP A 936 59.37 -4.00 24.45
C ASP A 936 58.61 -4.36 25.73
N ARG A 937 58.30 -3.37 26.57
CA ARG A 937 57.51 -3.57 27.79
C ARG A 937 56.08 -4.05 27.46
N TYR A 938 55.47 -3.51 26.42
CA TYR A 938 54.09 -3.80 26.01
C TYR A 938 53.99 -5.15 25.32
N VAL A 939 54.92 -5.44 24.41
CA VAL A 939 55.03 -6.73 23.71
C VAL A 939 55.21 -7.88 24.70
N ARG A 940 56.03 -7.70 25.75
CA ARG A 940 56.20 -8.72 26.81
C ARG A 940 54.89 -9.03 27.55
N LYS A 941 54.05 -8.02 27.83
CA LYS A 941 52.74 -8.21 28.48
C LYS A 941 51.81 -9.05 27.60
N TYR A 942 51.71 -8.71 26.31
CA TYR A 942 50.90 -9.47 25.35
C TYR A 942 51.36 -10.93 25.24
N LYS A 943 52.67 -11.15 24.99
CA LYS A 943 53.24 -12.51 24.86
C LYS A 943 52.98 -13.38 26.10
N ARG A 944 53.05 -12.80 27.31
CA ARG A 944 52.76 -13.50 28.57
C ARG A 944 51.31 -13.96 28.66
N ILE A 945 50.36 -13.11 28.26
CA ILE A 945 48.93 -13.44 28.29
C ILE A 945 48.58 -14.47 27.22
N MET A 946 49.11 -14.33 26.00
CA MET A 946 48.92 -15.34 24.95
C MET A 946 49.47 -16.71 25.37
N LYS A 947 50.62 -16.76 26.06
CA LYS A 947 51.14 -18.02 26.63
C LYS A 947 50.19 -18.61 27.69
N ARG A 948 49.55 -17.78 28.51
CA ARG A 948 48.56 -18.23 29.51
C ARG A 948 47.31 -18.80 28.84
N ILE A 949 46.77 -18.14 27.81
CA ILE A 949 45.61 -18.62 27.05
C ILE A 949 45.94 -19.97 26.39
N ARG A 950 47.12 -20.09 25.76
CA ARG A 950 47.59 -21.36 25.17
C ARG A 950 47.71 -22.50 26.17
N LYS A 951 48.19 -22.21 27.39
CA LYS A 951 48.27 -23.22 28.45
C LYS A 951 46.88 -23.61 28.96
N ARG A 952 45.95 -22.66 29.07
CA ARG A 952 44.62 -22.89 29.63
C ARG A 952 43.69 -23.63 28.68
N PHE A 953 43.73 -23.29 27.39
CA PHE A 953 42.92 -23.94 26.36
C PHE A 953 43.74 -24.94 25.54
N ALA A 954 44.66 -25.66 26.19
CA ALA A 954 45.37 -26.77 25.58
C ALA A 954 44.36 -27.90 25.31
N VAL A 955 44.27 -28.34 24.06
CA VAL A 955 43.18 -29.20 23.59
C VAL A 955 43.56 -30.68 23.77
N GLU A 956 42.78 -31.42 24.57
CA GLU A 956 42.83 -32.89 24.66
C GLU A 956 41.68 -33.56 23.88
N SER A 957 41.89 -34.80 23.44
CA SER A 957 41.39 -35.31 22.15
C SER A 957 40.14 -36.20 22.19
N LYS A 958 39.22 -36.05 23.16
CA LYS A 958 37.95 -36.79 23.16
C LYS A 958 36.80 -35.97 23.77
N GLU A 959 35.72 -35.81 23.01
CA GLU A 959 34.44 -35.24 23.45
C GLU A 959 33.31 -36.16 23.00
N ALA A 960 32.26 -36.33 23.82
CA ALA A 960 31.04 -37.04 23.42
C ALA A 960 30.21 -36.21 22.41
N PRO A 961 29.36 -36.82 21.57
CA PRO A 961 28.50 -36.08 20.66
C PRO A 961 27.57 -35.11 21.40
N ILE A 962 27.44 -33.90 20.89
CA ILE A 962 26.50 -32.91 21.42
C ILE A 962 25.10 -33.25 20.88
N GLU A 963 24.17 -33.54 21.79
CA GLU A 963 22.78 -33.81 21.45
C GLU A 963 22.00 -32.51 21.24
N TYR A 964 21.24 -32.44 20.14
CA TYR A 964 20.31 -31.35 19.87
C TYR A 964 19.15 -31.84 19.00
N THR A 965 18.00 -31.18 19.08
CA THR A 965 16.82 -31.50 18.28
C THR A 965 16.39 -30.29 17.46
N LEU A 966 16.14 -30.51 16.17
CA LEU A 966 15.55 -29.50 15.29
C LEU A 966 14.04 -29.73 15.24
N GLU A 967 13.34 -29.07 16.15
CA GLU A 967 11.88 -29.04 16.10
C GLU A 967 11.39 -28.23 14.89
N LYS A 968 10.43 -28.78 14.17
CA LYS A 968 9.82 -28.10 13.02
C LYS A 968 8.61 -27.32 13.50
N VAL A 969 8.67 -26.00 13.36
CA VAL A 969 7.47 -25.18 13.50
C VAL A 969 6.64 -25.33 12.22
N PRO A 970 5.33 -25.65 12.30
CA PRO A 970 4.47 -25.65 11.13
C PRO A 970 4.45 -24.25 10.52
N PRO A 971 4.41 -24.10 9.18
CA PRO A 971 4.37 -22.78 8.56
C PRO A 971 3.05 -22.10 8.92
N ILE A 972 3.12 -20.90 9.51
CA ILE A 972 1.97 -20.07 9.85
C ILE A 972 2.11 -18.77 9.06
N VAL A 973 1.09 -18.41 8.29
CA VAL A 973 1.13 -17.20 7.46
C VAL A 973 -0.04 -16.31 7.86
N TYR A 974 0.28 -15.10 8.31
CA TYR A 974 -0.71 -14.09 8.68
C TYR A 974 -0.18 -12.69 8.35
N HIS A 975 -1.08 -11.72 8.37
CA HIS A 975 -0.82 -10.30 8.13
C HIS A 975 -1.48 -9.44 9.21
N ALA A 976 -1.19 -8.15 9.24
CA ALA A 976 -1.81 -7.20 10.17
C ALA A 976 -3.34 -7.29 10.20
N HIS A 977 -3.96 -7.43 9.03
CA HIS A 977 -5.41 -7.54 8.92
C HIS A 977 -5.97 -8.89 9.39
N THR A 978 -5.16 -9.95 9.51
CA THR A 978 -5.61 -11.26 10.01
C THR A 978 -6.10 -11.15 11.46
N PHE A 979 -5.55 -10.21 12.24
CA PHE A 979 -5.94 -9.96 13.62
C PHE A 979 -7.32 -9.28 13.79
N LEU A 980 -7.94 -8.86 12.70
CA LEU A 980 -9.35 -8.45 12.69
C LEU A 980 -10.31 -9.65 12.69
N PHE A 981 -9.79 -10.88 12.63
CA PHE A 981 -10.56 -12.12 12.56
C PHE A 981 -10.22 -13.09 13.70
N PRO A 982 -10.93 -12.98 14.83
CA PRO A 982 -10.67 -13.82 15.99
C PRO A 982 -10.74 -15.30 15.66
N GLU A 983 -11.70 -15.73 14.84
CA GLU A 983 -11.85 -17.13 14.46
C GLU A 983 -10.64 -17.69 13.68
N GLN A 984 -10.06 -16.89 12.78
CA GLN A 984 -8.88 -17.32 12.02
C GLN A 984 -7.66 -17.42 12.95
N ILE A 985 -7.49 -16.45 13.85
CA ILE A 985 -6.44 -16.47 14.86
C ILE A 985 -6.62 -17.65 15.83
N TYR A 986 -7.85 -17.92 16.27
CA TYR A 986 -8.19 -19.08 17.09
C TYR A 986 -7.74 -20.38 16.41
N LYS A 987 -8.09 -20.60 15.14
CA LYS A 987 -7.66 -21.78 14.39
C LYS A 987 -6.14 -21.91 14.30
N MET A 988 -5.44 -20.80 14.05
CA MET A 988 -3.97 -20.80 14.00
C MET A 988 -3.34 -21.14 15.36
N ILE A 989 -3.88 -20.61 16.45
CA ILE A 989 -3.42 -20.91 17.81
C ILE A 989 -3.78 -22.36 18.17
N GLU A 990 -4.98 -22.83 17.86
CA GLU A 990 -5.43 -24.20 18.12
C GLU A 990 -4.59 -25.24 17.38
N MET A 991 -4.26 -24.98 16.11
CA MET A 991 -3.36 -25.82 15.31
C MET A 991 -1.94 -25.89 15.90
N THR A 992 -1.56 -24.92 16.73
CA THR A 992 -0.22 -24.84 17.32
C THR A 992 -0.22 -24.94 18.83
N LYS A 993 -1.33 -25.30 19.47
CA LYS A 993 -1.46 -25.30 20.94
C LYS A 993 -0.48 -26.25 21.62
N ASP A 994 -0.25 -27.42 21.00
CA ASP A 994 0.66 -28.45 21.50
C ASP A 994 2.11 -28.24 21.02
N THR A 995 2.35 -27.22 20.19
CA THR A 995 3.69 -26.87 19.71
C THR A 995 4.44 -26.12 20.81
N ILE A 996 5.46 -26.78 21.37
CA ILE A 996 6.46 -26.15 22.23
C ILE A 996 7.21 -25.11 21.39
N VAL A 997 7.41 -23.90 21.93
CA VAL A 997 8.23 -22.89 21.24
C VAL A 997 9.67 -23.38 21.26
N PRO A 998 10.26 -23.73 20.11
CA PRO A 998 11.58 -24.31 20.11
C PRO A 998 12.62 -23.24 20.40
N VAL A 999 13.75 -23.68 20.96
CA VAL A 999 14.92 -22.81 21.13
C VAL A 999 15.44 -22.41 19.75
N ASP A 1000 15.66 -21.10 19.53
CA ASP A 1000 16.31 -20.62 18.30
C ASP A 1000 17.77 -21.08 18.29
N LEU A 1001 18.07 -22.10 17.48
CA LEU A 1001 19.42 -22.64 17.32
C LEU A 1001 20.27 -21.88 16.29
N THR A 1002 19.71 -20.85 15.63
CA THR A 1002 20.45 -20.07 14.62
C THR A 1002 21.67 -19.33 15.17
N PRO A 1003 21.68 -18.76 16.41
CA PRO A 1003 22.89 -18.15 16.97
C PRO A 1003 24.02 -19.18 17.20
N TYR A 1004 23.67 -20.41 17.60
CA TYR A 1004 24.65 -21.50 17.76
C TYR A 1004 25.20 -21.94 16.41
N LYS A 1005 24.37 -21.98 15.37
CA LYS A 1005 24.81 -22.23 14.00
C LYS A 1005 25.85 -21.19 13.55
N GLU A 1006 25.60 -19.91 13.78
CA GLU A 1006 26.55 -18.84 13.44
C GLU A 1006 27.89 -19.01 14.18
N ILE A 1007 27.85 -19.38 15.46
CA ILE A 1007 29.06 -19.68 16.25
C ILE A 1007 29.86 -20.84 15.63
N ILE A 1008 29.17 -21.94 15.26
CA ILE A 1008 29.81 -23.12 14.65
C ILE A 1008 30.41 -22.75 13.29
N GLU A 1009 29.69 -21.99 12.45
CA GLU A 1009 30.17 -21.51 11.15
C GLU A 1009 31.43 -20.65 11.30
N GLN A 1010 31.44 -19.68 12.22
CA GLN A 1010 32.62 -18.84 12.49
C GLN A 1010 33.82 -19.67 12.96
N MET A 1011 33.59 -20.65 13.83
CA MET A 1011 34.63 -21.55 14.31
C MET A 1011 35.24 -22.39 13.17
N PHE A 1012 34.40 -22.86 12.23
CA PHE A 1012 34.85 -23.64 11.07
C PHE A 1012 35.65 -22.80 10.08
N LEU A 1013 35.34 -21.52 9.97
CA LEU A 1013 36.01 -20.60 9.05
C LEU A 1013 37.27 -19.95 9.65
N TYR A 1014 37.60 -20.22 10.92
CA TYR A 1014 38.75 -19.60 11.59
C TYR A 1014 40.08 -19.95 10.89
N SER A 1015 40.99 -18.96 10.83
CA SER A 1015 42.20 -19.04 10.01
C SER A 1015 43.12 -20.21 10.38
N SER A 1016 43.54 -21.00 9.40
CA SER A 1016 44.46 -22.14 9.57
C SER A 1016 45.88 -21.75 10.00
N ALA A 1017 46.20 -20.46 10.02
CA ALA A 1017 47.49 -19.95 10.52
C ALA A 1017 47.51 -19.75 12.05
N SER A 1018 46.36 -19.92 12.72
CA SER A 1018 46.24 -19.84 14.18
C SER A 1018 46.62 -21.15 14.87
N THR A 1019 47.10 -21.06 16.11
CA THR A 1019 47.30 -22.20 17.01
C THR A 1019 46.01 -22.92 17.43
N TYR A 1020 44.83 -22.31 17.23
CA TYR A 1020 43.52 -22.88 17.58
C TYR A 1020 42.64 -23.18 16.35
N ALA A 1021 43.24 -23.27 15.16
CA ALA A 1021 42.54 -23.79 14.00
C ALA A 1021 42.06 -25.23 14.27
N LEU A 1022 40.85 -25.57 13.82
CA LEU A 1022 40.35 -26.94 13.94
C LEU A 1022 41.22 -27.89 13.10
N THR A 1023 41.64 -29.01 13.68
CA THR A 1023 42.27 -30.08 12.91
C THR A 1023 41.26 -30.71 11.95
N PRO A 1024 41.70 -31.34 10.85
CA PRO A 1024 40.79 -32.03 9.93
C PRO A 1024 39.89 -33.06 10.62
N GLU A 1025 40.41 -33.77 11.62
CA GLU A 1025 39.67 -34.78 12.38
C GLU A 1025 38.53 -34.14 13.19
N ILE A 1026 38.83 -33.07 13.94
CA ILE A 1026 37.85 -32.36 14.79
C ILE A 1026 36.80 -31.66 13.93
N ARG A 1027 37.22 -31.06 12.82
CA ARG A 1027 36.28 -30.45 11.86
C ARG A 1027 35.32 -31.49 11.30
N SER A 1028 35.84 -32.64 10.85
CA SER A 1028 35.02 -33.74 10.33
C SER A 1028 34.02 -34.26 11.37
N TYR A 1029 34.47 -34.39 12.63
CA TYR A 1029 33.63 -34.78 13.76
C TYR A 1029 32.44 -33.84 13.94
N TYR A 1030 32.67 -32.53 14.06
CA TYR A 1030 31.58 -31.57 14.27
C TYR A 1030 30.72 -31.35 13.01
N THR A 1031 31.28 -31.46 11.80
CA THR A 1031 30.46 -31.43 10.57
C THR A 1031 29.45 -32.58 10.58
N LYS A 1032 29.86 -33.77 11.01
CA LYS A 1032 28.94 -34.91 11.15
C LYS A 1032 27.94 -34.68 12.27
N ASN A 1033 28.41 -34.24 13.45
CA ASN A 1033 27.56 -33.99 14.62
C ASN A 1033 26.47 -32.94 14.31
N PHE A 1034 26.82 -31.83 13.66
CA PHE A 1034 25.92 -30.71 13.37
C PHE A 1034 25.33 -30.71 11.95
N SER A 1035 25.46 -31.82 11.21
CA SER A 1035 25.08 -31.90 9.78
C SER A 1035 23.67 -31.39 9.50
N GLN A 1036 22.68 -31.76 10.33
CA GLN A 1036 21.30 -31.30 10.16
C GLN A 1036 21.16 -29.79 10.39
N LEU A 1037 21.85 -29.22 11.37
CA LEU A 1037 21.80 -27.77 11.67
C LEU A 1037 22.51 -26.97 10.57
N LEU A 1038 23.68 -27.43 10.12
CA LEU A 1038 24.47 -26.80 9.06
C LEU A 1038 23.73 -26.80 7.70
N GLN A 1039 23.00 -27.86 7.37
CA GLN A 1039 22.18 -27.93 6.14
C GLN A 1039 20.87 -27.13 6.23
N GLY A 1040 20.39 -26.81 7.43
CA GLY A 1040 19.15 -26.07 7.64
C GLY A 1040 19.19 -24.62 7.11
N ASN A 1041 18.09 -24.13 6.54
CA ASN A 1041 18.01 -22.73 6.11
C ASN A 1041 17.81 -21.81 7.32
N THR A 1042 18.83 -21.00 7.67
CA THR A 1042 18.83 -20.10 8.82
C THR A 1042 17.63 -19.14 8.83
N VAL A 1043 17.33 -18.52 7.68
CA VAL A 1043 16.22 -17.57 7.55
C VAL A 1043 14.90 -18.27 7.85
N ARG A 1044 14.66 -19.44 7.26
CA ARG A 1044 13.42 -20.20 7.43
C ARG A 1044 13.21 -20.66 8.88
N ILE A 1045 14.27 -21.08 9.56
CA ILE A 1045 14.20 -21.46 10.98
C ILE A 1045 13.80 -20.23 11.82
N LYS A 1046 14.52 -19.12 11.64
CA LYS A 1046 14.28 -17.88 12.40
C LYS A 1046 12.88 -17.31 12.16
N THR A 1047 12.43 -17.27 10.90
CA THR A 1047 11.07 -16.79 10.56
C THR A 1047 10.00 -17.71 11.14
N GLY A 1048 10.14 -19.03 11.03
CA GLY A 1048 9.11 -19.95 11.56
C GLY A 1048 8.91 -19.83 13.07
N ILE A 1049 10.00 -19.67 13.83
CA ILE A 1049 9.93 -19.42 15.28
C ILE A 1049 9.29 -18.04 15.55
N ALA A 1050 9.70 -17.03 14.81
CA ALA A 1050 9.18 -15.68 14.96
C ALA A 1050 7.69 -15.56 14.60
N ASP A 1051 7.23 -16.29 13.58
CA ASP A 1051 5.83 -16.38 13.17
C ASP A 1051 4.97 -16.90 14.34
N LEU A 1052 5.39 -17.98 15.00
CA LEU A 1052 4.67 -18.57 16.13
C LEU A 1052 4.64 -17.64 17.35
N VAL A 1053 5.81 -17.13 17.75
CA VAL A 1053 5.95 -16.30 18.96
C VAL A 1053 5.21 -14.97 18.79
N THR A 1054 5.36 -14.32 17.62
CA THR A 1054 4.70 -13.04 17.35
C THR A 1054 3.18 -13.20 17.29
N LEU A 1055 2.67 -14.29 16.71
CA LEU A 1055 1.24 -14.59 16.67
C LEU A 1055 0.66 -14.63 18.08
N ARG A 1056 1.26 -15.45 18.97
CA ARG A 1056 0.79 -15.64 20.35
C ARG A 1056 0.87 -14.34 21.16
N ASN A 1057 2.01 -13.63 21.09
CA ASN A 1057 2.21 -12.38 21.84
C ASN A 1057 1.26 -11.28 21.37
N THR A 1058 1.12 -11.11 20.05
CA THR A 1058 0.25 -10.07 19.47
C THR A 1058 -1.21 -10.37 19.76
N ALA A 1059 -1.66 -11.61 19.57
CA ALA A 1059 -3.04 -12.01 19.87
C ALA A 1059 -3.38 -11.79 21.35
N SER A 1060 -2.47 -12.17 22.25
CA SER A 1060 -2.65 -11.97 23.69
C SER A 1060 -2.83 -10.49 24.06
N LEU A 1061 -1.93 -9.62 23.61
CA LEU A 1061 -1.98 -8.18 23.92
C LEU A 1061 -3.20 -7.50 23.29
N LEU A 1062 -3.46 -7.78 22.01
CA LEU A 1062 -4.52 -7.15 21.24
C LEU A 1062 -5.90 -7.56 21.75
N TYR A 1063 -6.16 -8.85 21.90
CA TYR A 1063 -7.48 -9.34 22.32
C TYR A 1063 -7.75 -9.11 23.80
N SER A 1064 -6.72 -8.94 24.63
CA SER A 1064 -6.90 -8.42 26.00
C SER A 1064 -7.34 -6.95 26.02
N ALA A 1065 -6.90 -6.13 25.05
CA ALA A 1065 -7.38 -4.76 24.92
C ALA A 1065 -8.80 -4.72 24.33
N ASP A 1066 -9.05 -5.51 23.28
CA ASP A 1066 -10.36 -5.58 22.62
C ASP A 1066 -11.44 -6.16 23.54
N SER A 1067 -11.16 -7.24 24.28
CA SER A 1067 -12.09 -7.84 25.25
C SER A 1067 -12.51 -6.81 26.32
N ARG A 1068 -11.56 -6.05 26.90
CA ARG A 1068 -11.87 -4.96 27.85
C ARG A 1068 -12.71 -3.85 27.22
N HIS A 1069 -12.38 -3.43 26.00
CA HIS A 1069 -13.11 -2.38 25.30
C HIS A 1069 -14.56 -2.79 24.99
N ILE A 1070 -14.77 -4.02 24.50
CA ILE A 1070 -16.10 -4.53 24.20
C ILE A 1070 -16.91 -4.75 25.48
N ALA A 1071 -16.33 -5.34 26.52
CA ALA A 1071 -17.00 -5.53 27.80
C ALA A 1071 -17.54 -4.21 28.37
N GLN A 1072 -16.71 -3.15 28.34
CA GLN A 1072 -17.14 -1.82 28.75
C GLN A 1072 -18.34 -1.34 27.93
N LYS A 1073 -18.25 -1.39 26.59
CA LYS A 1073 -19.34 -0.90 25.73
C LYS A 1073 -20.62 -1.72 25.85
N LEU A 1074 -20.53 -3.04 26.03
CA LEU A 1074 -21.71 -3.90 26.24
C LEU A 1074 -22.47 -3.52 27.52
N SER A 1075 -21.79 -2.94 28.52
CA SER A 1075 -22.43 -2.43 29.73
C SER A 1075 -23.10 -1.06 29.56
N GLU A 1076 -22.67 -0.27 28.56
CA GLU A 1076 -23.11 1.11 28.33
C GLU A 1076 -24.21 1.21 27.25
N GLU A 1077 -24.14 0.36 26.22
CA GLU A 1077 -25.02 0.42 25.05
C GLU A 1077 -26.29 -0.44 25.20
N LYS A 1078 -27.38 -0.02 24.53
CA LYS A 1078 -28.67 -0.74 24.50
C LYS A 1078 -29.04 -1.07 23.05
N GLY A 1079 -29.75 -2.18 22.85
CA GLY A 1079 -30.24 -2.64 21.55
C GLY A 1079 -29.86 -4.11 21.29
N ASP A 1080 -29.80 -4.49 20.01
CA ASP A 1080 -29.30 -5.82 19.63
C ASP A 1080 -27.77 -5.82 19.60
N CYS A 1081 -27.17 -6.53 20.56
CA CYS A 1081 -25.72 -6.64 20.73
C CYS A 1081 -25.18 -8.05 20.38
N ALA A 1082 -25.97 -8.93 19.75
CA ALA A 1082 -25.63 -10.35 19.59
C ALA A 1082 -24.26 -10.56 18.91
N VAL A 1083 -23.96 -9.77 17.86
CA VAL A 1083 -22.68 -9.84 17.14
C VAL A 1083 -21.50 -9.43 18.02
N ALA A 1084 -21.66 -8.36 18.81
CA ALA A 1084 -20.60 -7.90 19.70
C ALA A 1084 -20.34 -8.89 20.84
N GLN A 1085 -21.40 -9.50 21.38
CA GLN A 1085 -21.29 -10.55 22.40
C GLN A 1085 -20.58 -11.80 21.88
N LYS A 1086 -20.91 -12.25 20.66
CA LYS A 1086 -20.20 -13.35 19.99
C LYS A 1086 -18.69 -13.08 19.83
N ASN A 1087 -18.32 -11.86 19.45
CA ASN A 1087 -16.90 -11.47 19.33
C ASN A 1087 -16.20 -11.43 20.69
N TYR A 1088 -16.88 -10.92 21.73
CA TYR A 1088 -16.37 -10.92 23.10
C TYR A 1088 -16.04 -12.35 23.58
N GLU A 1089 -16.97 -13.29 23.40
CA GLU A 1089 -16.77 -14.71 23.74
C GLU A 1089 -15.61 -15.33 22.94
N GLN A 1090 -15.45 -14.97 21.66
CA GLN A 1090 -14.33 -15.42 20.84
C GLN A 1090 -12.98 -14.90 21.35
N TYR A 1091 -12.88 -13.62 21.72
CA TYR A 1091 -11.66 -13.07 22.31
C TYR A 1091 -11.29 -13.83 23.59
N ASP A 1092 -12.25 -14.05 24.48
CA ASP A 1092 -12.03 -14.76 25.73
C ASP A 1092 -11.59 -16.22 25.50
N ARG A 1093 -12.19 -16.90 24.53
CA ARG A 1093 -11.78 -18.27 24.13
C ARG A 1093 -10.34 -18.31 23.62
N ILE A 1094 -9.91 -17.32 22.83
CA ILE A 1094 -8.52 -17.22 22.37
C ILE A 1094 -7.57 -16.97 23.54
N LEU A 1095 -7.93 -16.06 24.43
CA LEU A 1095 -7.13 -15.74 25.62
C LEU A 1095 -7.02 -16.94 26.57
N GLN A 1096 -8.06 -17.77 26.67
CA GLN A 1096 -8.01 -19.03 27.43
C GLN A 1096 -7.10 -20.06 26.77
N LEU A 1097 -7.11 -20.16 25.44
CA LEU A 1097 -6.26 -21.09 24.69
C LEU A 1097 -4.77 -20.70 24.72
N LEU A 1098 -4.48 -19.40 24.84
CA LEU A 1098 -3.11 -18.87 24.96
C LEU A 1098 -2.51 -19.02 26.36
N LYS A 1099 -3.36 -19.16 27.39
CA LYS A 1099 -2.95 -19.43 28.77
C LYS A 1099 -2.67 -20.92 28.94
#